data_AF-A0A6P7XLM4-F1
#
_entry.id   AF-A0A6P7XLM4-F1
#
_cell.length_a   1.000
_cell.length_b   1.000
_cell.length_c   1.000
_cell.angle_alpha   90.00
_cell.angle_beta   90.00
_cell.angle_gamma   90.00
#
_symmetry.space_group_name_H-M   'P 1'
#
loop_
_entity.id
_entity.type
_entity.pdbx_description
1 polymer ?
#
loop_
_entity_poly.entity_id
_entity_poly.type
_entity_poly.pdbx_seq_one_letter_code
_entity_poly.pdbx_strand_id
1 'polypeptide(L)'
;MCPFLVVTFLALCVAAWAENYTVDVNMAGIKGNLKFDSIHQMAVINLTGLCEQTVFSVHEYPVMYGHFPDPCHQENIGDQLSQFIVNDTSQPVNVEELFQRNNSLTDFSILVQSCGLEACATVRTKANTTQTWHAKFYTSLAGEVHFRQHNGEGPLTVLTDLIALDEEHNTELTVTMHLLSRCDNILNEHSPTDFIPIKVGTPQKKVKSHLELPGTKIQAFVHLNYKDQWLCAEVRELLPIDATAVINMKGTKGSFHFRQISPFDPTQLVVKLENLSNNISYFHVHQYPVRLRKFAKENLCSESNTGGHWNPFSINISASTYPKALAGTHDQYELGDLSGRYGSLQGLKNFQSTYIDWNLPLFGRNSIIGRSIVIHKSDNSRILCGNIENEGEMTTAVAVFRKTLVGRIVFRQLKNNPYADLSIFIELSYSNSSVPTTTNHNWHVHEFPISTEMDSSTKACASTHGHFNPSSVSNINYNLECHPFSPFRCEVGDFSGKLMPIQLPNHTRLGQAKSFFTDTTSALSGFASIVGRSVVIHGAERVVDRIGCANVTILHPVTGKTEQWFGPGQAKGEFQVSQNLDLDSTLIKVNFTELNGLSGGYHVHILPIKQNSLEACADNYIKGHFNPFHVNMTSSPAPGNGTADQYEVGDISGKYGMLTNENFLSEDYIDPGLPLSGPYSILGRSLVIHYVNGSRMQCSNILPQSTEDGEWLRAEAVFTGRIKGKVLLAQQIFPDGSASDVTIEVDLKAADMAFLDVSELQWYIQENSLLCTEDGEPYNPYEIFRDPGYESSCSPVYPLHCAVGDMLGKHGPATLGQRQLFTDSNLPLTGDFTVAGRVLMLQNGSEVVGCTLIRPDVPITELIYHQLHTSSRYELRNAISQALQIPIWKITLLPKAPVKSLHSSCKKRNFFVIGYNDTKKLESIKDKLGKFSSSALCSDGTALTVTPSKLFCLWILLVFFMLS
;
A
#
# COMPACT_ATOMS: atom_id res chain seq x y z
N MET A 1 63.81 -21.35 -53.43
CA MET A 1 64.72 -21.09 -52.30
C MET A 1 63.98 -20.20 -51.32
N CYS A 2 63.80 -20.71 -50.09
CA CYS A 2 63.31 -20.10 -48.84
C CYS A 2 62.10 -19.14 -48.86
N PRO A 3 60.97 -19.53 -48.22
CA PRO A 3 60.00 -18.60 -47.68
C PRO A 3 60.43 -18.11 -46.29
N PHE A 4 60.24 -16.83 -45.98
CA PHE A 4 60.28 -16.34 -44.60
C PHE A 4 58.84 -16.22 -44.08
N LEU A 5 58.50 -17.17 -43.23
CA LEU A 5 57.27 -17.24 -42.45
C LEU A 5 57.43 -16.27 -41.26
N VAL A 6 56.74 -15.12 -41.29
CA VAL A 6 56.59 -14.28 -40.10
C VAL A 6 55.30 -14.71 -39.43
N VAL A 7 55.43 -15.61 -38.45
CA VAL A 7 54.36 -15.95 -37.51
C VAL A 7 54.42 -14.91 -36.40
N THR A 8 53.51 -13.93 -36.45
CA THR A 8 53.17 -13.11 -35.29
C THR A 8 52.30 -13.95 -34.36
N PHE A 9 52.93 -14.57 -33.36
CA PHE A 9 52.24 -15.08 -32.18
C PHE A 9 51.70 -13.87 -31.40
N LEU A 10 50.43 -13.51 -31.60
CA LEU A 10 49.70 -12.72 -30.63
C LEU A 10 49.32 -13.65 -29.48
N ALA A 11 50.21 -13.75 -28.48
CA ALA A 11 49.82 -14.24 -27.18
C ALA A 11 48.85 -13.21 -26.57
N LEU A 12 47.55 -13.49 -26.65
CA LEU A 12 46.54 -12.88 -25.78
C LEU A 12 46.86 -13.33 -24.34
N CYS A 13 47.78 -12.60 -23.69
CA CYS A 13 47.86 -12.62 -22.24
C CYS A 13 46.60 -11.96 -21.71
N VAL A 14 45.56 -12.76 -21.45
CA VAL A 14 44.59 -12.41 -20.41
C VAL A 14 45.40 -12.41 -19.13
N ALA A 15 45.73 -11.21 -18.63
CA ALA A 15 46.31 -11.09 -17.30
C ALA A 15 45.32 -11.74 -16.33
N ALA A 16 45.65 -12.91 -15.78
CA ALA A 16 44.91 -13.48 -14.67
C ALA A 16 45.09 -12.53 -13.49
N TRP A 17 44.03 -11.84 -13.09
CA TRP A 17 44.06 -10.96 -11.93
C TRP A 17 44.18 -11.84 -10.69
N ALA A 18 45.15 -11.52 -9.84
CA ALA A 18 45.32 -12.17 -8.55
C ALA A 18 44.12 -11.86 -7.65
N GLU A 19 43.17 -12.79 -7.55
CA GLU A 19 41.96 -12.62 -6.74
C GLU A 19 41.97 -13.51 -5.50
N ASN A 20 41.59 -12.90 -4.38
CA ASN A 20 41.34 -13.59 -3.12
C ASN A 20 39.83 -13.66 -2.90
N TYR A 21 39.30 -14.86 -2.74
CA TYR A 21 37.88 -15.10 -2.51
C TYR A 21 37.62 -15.47 -1.06
N THR A 22 36.46 -15.09 -0.54
CA THR A 22 35.99 -15.44 0.80
C THR A 22 34.57 -16.01 0.71
N VAL A 23 34.33 -17.06 1.47
CA VAL A 23 33.03 -17.71 1.63
C VAL A 23 32.73 -17.75 3.12
N ASP A 24 31.67 -17.08 3.55
CA ASP A 24 31.25 -17.08 4.95
C ASP A 24 30.04 -18.00 5.11
N VAL A 25 30.18 -19.03 5.95
CA VAL A 25 29.16 -20.06 6.14
C VAL A 25 28.54 -19.88 7.52
N ASN A 26 27.20 -19.89 7.56
CA ASN A 26 26.41 -19.86 8.79
C ASN A 26 25.07 -20.57 8.54
N MET A 27 25.14 -21.88 8.30
CA MET A 27 24.00 -22.71 7.91
C MET A 27 24.17 -24.15 8.39
N ALA A 28 23.07 -24.84 8.69
CA ALA A 28 23.04 -26.25 9.07
C ALA A 28 24.02 -26.64 10.21
N GLY A 29 24.28 -25.75 11.17
CA GLY A 29 25.24 -25.97 12.26
C GLY A 29 26.72 -25.75 11.89
N ILE A 30 27.03 -25.48 10.63
CA ILE A 30 28.39 -25.17 10.14
C ILE A 30 28.61 -23.66 10.16
N LYS A 31 29.71 -23.21 10.78
CA LYS A 31 30.04 -21.79 10.95
C LYS A 31 31.50 -21.48 10.63
N GLY A 32 31.74 -20.31 10.04
CA GLY A 32 33.09 -19.76 9.86
C GLY A 32 33.33 -19.27 8.44
N ASN A 33 34.58 -19.38 7.95
CA ASN A 33 34.90 -18.99 6.58
C ASN A 33 35.86 -19.94 5.85
N LEU A 34 35.74 -19.94 4.53
CA LEU A 34 36.73 -20.42 3.59
C LEU A 34 37.38 -19.23 2.87
N LYS A 35 38.68 -19.33 2.59
CA LYS A 35 39.40 -18.39 1.74
C LYS A 35 40.10 -19.13 0.62
N PHE A 36 39.93 -18.66 -0.62
CA PHE A 36 40.63 -19.20 -1.78
C PHE A 36 41.64 -18.18 -2.29
N ASP A 37 42.86 -18.65 -2.54
CA ASP A 37 43.92 -17.89 -3.19
C ASP A 37 44.09 -18.42 -4.62
N SER A 38 43.74 -17.61 -5.62
CA SER A 38 43.86 -18.00 -7.03
C SER A 38 45.30 -18.06 -7.54
N ILE A 39 46.25 -17.36 -6.89
CA ILE A 39 47.66 -17.34 -7.29
C ILE A 39 48.33 -18.64 -6.84
N HIS A 40 48.17 -18.96 -5.56
CA HIS A 40 48.78 -20.15 -4.97
C HIS A 40 47.91 -21.39 -5.15
N GLN A 41 46.67 -21.22 -5.62
CA GLN A 41 45.68 -22.28 -5.82
C GLN A 41 45.43 -23.09 -4.55
N MET A 42 45.38 -22.40 -3.41
CA MET A 42 45.17 -22.99 -2.09
C MET A 42 43.88 -22.50 -1.46
N ALA A 43 43.21 -23.37 -0.72
CA ALA A 43 42.07 -23.05 0.13
C ALA A 43 42.44 -23.14 1.61
N VAL A 44 42.09 -22.14 2.39
CA VAL A 44 42.20 -22.13 3.86
C VAL A 44 40.80 -22.26 4.46
N ILE A 45 40.59 -23.29 5.26
CA ILE A 45 39.28 -23.66 5.79
C ILE A 45 39.25 -23.40 7.29
N ASN A 46 38.48 -22.39 7.70
CA ASN A 46 38.25 -22.04 9.10
C ASN A 46 36.77 -22.25 9.43
N LEU A 47 36.31 -23.50 9.32
CA LEU A 47 34.93 -23.89 9.64
C LEU A 47 34.89 -24.75 10.91
N THR A 48 33.84 -24.54 11.70
CA THR A 48 33.46 -25.40 12.82
C THR A 48 32.21 -26.22 12.47
N GLY A 49 32.00 -27.32 13.18
CA GLY A 49 30.86 -28.23 12.91
C GLY A 49 31.12 -29.26 11.80
N LEU A 50 32.38 -29.47 11.42
CA LEU A 50 32.77 -30.45 10.39
C LEU A 50 33.08 -31.83 10.99
N CYS A 51 32.83 -32.88 10.22
CA CYS A 51 33.28 -34.26 10.46
C CYS A 51 34.65 -34.55 9.79
N GLU A 52 35.24 -35.71 10.12
CA GLU A 52 36.55 -36.16 9.61
C GLU A 52 36.65 -36.15 8.09
N GLN A 53 35.57 -36.43 7.37
CA GLN A 53 35.53 -36.30 5.91
C GLN A 53 34.46 -35.28 5.53
N THR A 54 34.89 -34.20 4.86
CA THR A 54 33.99 -33.15 4.37
C THR A 54 34.17 -32.99 2.87
N VAL A 55 33.06 -32.94 2.14
CA VAL A 55 33.02 -32.70 0.70
C VAL A 55 32.65 -31.25 0.46
N PHE A 56 33.45 -30.57 -0.35
CA PHE A 56 33.16 -29.22 -0.83
C PHE A 56 32.89 -29.30 -2.32
N SER A 57 31.78 -28.73 -2.78
CA SER A 57 31.46 -28.63 -4.21
C SER A 57 31.16 -27.18 -4.60
N VAL A 58 31.54 -26.82 -5.82
CA VAL A 58 31.26 -25.50 -6.41
C VAL A 58 30.09 -25.62 -7.35
N HIS A 59 29.12 -24.72 -7.22
CA HIS A 59 27.87 -24.73 -7.99
C HIS A 59 27.66 -23.42 -8.75
N GLU A 60 26.98 -23.51 -9.89
CA GLU A 60 26.84 -22.45 -10.89
C GLU A 60 26.23 -21.13 -10.37
N TYR A 61 25.36 -21.15 -9.36
CA TYR A 61 24.53 -20.02 -8.97
C TYR A 61 24.77 -19.57 -7.52
N PRO A 62 24.71 -18.26 -7.22
CA PRO A 62 24.88 -17.76 -5.87
C PRO A 62 23.67 -18.09 -4.98
N VAL A 63 23.90 -18.19 -3.68
CA VAL A 63 22.84 -18.49 -2.70
C VAL A 63 21.93 -17.28 -2.52
N MET A 64 20.61 -17.50 -2.59
CA MET A 64 19.59 -16.52 -2.22
C MET A 64 19.14 -16.75 -0.78
N TYR A 65 19.73 -16.02 0.16
CA TYR A 65 19.61 -16.27 1.60
C TYR A 65 18.18 -16.02 2.15
N GLY A 66 17.56 -17.05 2.72
CA GLY A 66 16.21 -16.98 3.31
C GLY A 66 15.05 -16.95 2.30
N HIS A 67 15.32 -17.20 1.02
CA HIS A 67 14.29 -17.27 -0.02
C HIS A 67 13.61 -18.65 -0.11
N PHE A 68 14.33 -19.72 0.21
CA PHE A 68 13.88 -21.11 0.04
C PHE A 68 13.99 -21.91 1.35
N PRO A 69 13.13 -22.92 1.56
CA PRO A 69 13.27 -23.84 2.70
C PRO A 69 14.57 -24.65 2.65
N ASP A 70 15.00 -25.03 1.44
CA ASP A 70 16.27 -25.70 1.18
C ASP A 70 17.09 -24.86 0.18
N PRO A 71 17.87 -23.88 0.68
CA PRO A 71 18.63 -22.99 -0.19
C PRO A 71 19.79 -23.69 -0.92
N CYS A 72 20.20 -24.89 -0.48
CA CYS A 72 21.36 -25.60 -1.01
C CYS A 72 21.01 -26.66 -2.05
N HIS A 73 19.72 -26.94 -2.23
CA HIS A 73 19.24 -27.81 -3.30
C HIS A 73 19.75 -27.35 -4.68
N GLN A 74 20.08 -28.31 -5.55
CA GLN A 74 20.62 -28.05 -6.90
C GLN A 74 19.70 -27.14 -7.75
N GLU A 75 18.37 -27.20 -7.57
CA GLU A 75 17.44 -26.29 -8.25
C GLU A 75 17.64 -24.80 -7.89
N ASN A 76 18.25 -24.51 -6.74
CA ASN A 76 18.44 -23.16 -6.23
C ASN A 76 19.87 -22.65 -6.45
N ILE A 77 20.88 -23.52 -6.37
CA ILE A 77 22.30 -23.17 -6.58
C ILE A 77 22.89 -23.63 -7.92
N GLY A 78 22.12 -24.32 -8.76
CA GLY A 78 22.57 -24.80 -10.06
C GLY A 78 23.46 -26.05 -10.01
N ASP A 79 23.92 -26.47 -11.19
CA ASP A 79 24.68 -27.71 -11.35
C ASP A 79 26.03 -27.65 -10.64
N GLN A 80 26.49 -28.82 -10.18
CA GLN A 80 27.82 -28.98 -9.62
C GLN A 80 28.89 -28.92 -10.72
N LEU A 81 29.83 -27.99 -10.60
CA LEU A 81 30.93 -27.78 -11.54
C LEU A 81 32.18 -28.60 -11.18
N SER A 82 32.47 -28.66 -9.88
CA SER A 82 33.67 -29.32 -9.35
C SER A 82 33.47 -29.68 -7.88
N GLN A 83 34.33 -30.54 -7.36
CA GLN A 83 34.36 -30.90 -5.95
C GLN A 83 35.78 -31.22 -5.49
N PHE A 84 36.03 -31.05 -4.20
CA PHE A 84 37.23 -31.50 -3.52
C PHE A 84 36.88 -32.02 -2.12
N ILE A 85 37.68 -32.96 -1.63
CA ILE A 85 37.46 -33.63 -0.34
C ILE A 85 38.55 -33.21 0.62
N VAL A 86 38.16 -32.89 1.85
CA VAL A 86 39.06 -32.44 2.91
C VAL A 86 38.91 -33.35 4.11
N ASN A 87 40.03 -33.95 4.51
CA ASN A 87 40.12 -34.81 5.69
C ASN A 87 40.80 -34.12 6.88
N ASP A 88 41.57 -33.08 6.62
CA ASP A 88 42.28 -32.28 7.64
C ASP A 88 42.23 -30.81 7.24
N THR A 89 41.64 -29.98 8.10
CA THR A 89 41.50 -28.54 7.90
C THR A 89 42.63 -27.74 8.55
N SER A 90 43.59 -28.39 9.23
CA SER A 90 44.70 -27.74 9.92
C SER A 90 45.75 -27.16 8.97
N GLN A 91 45.77 -27.59 7.71
CA GLN A 91 46.69 -27.13 6.66
C GLN A 91 45.91 -26.58 5.47
N PRO A 92 46.50 -25.62 4.71
CA PRO A 92 45.94 -25.21 3.43
C PRO A 92 45.77 -26.39 2.47
N VAL A 93 44.64 -26.45 1.79
CA VAL A 93 44.28 -27.52 0.84
C VAL A 93 44.59 -27.09 -0.59
N ASN A 94 45.23 -27.95 -1.37
CA ASN A 94 45.46 -27.71 -2.80
C ASN A 94 44.13 -27.82 -3.57
N VAL A 95 43.78 -26.77 -4.30
CA VAL A 95 42.56 -26.66 -5.13
C VAL A 95 42.90 -26.23 -6.56
N GLU A 96 44.06 -26.65 -7.08
CA GLU A 96 44.50 -26.35 -8.45
C GLU A 96 43.47 -26.76 -9.51
N GLU A 97 42.86 -27.95 -9.37
CA GLU A 97 41.85 -28.42 -10.32
C GLU A 97 40.63 -27.48 -10.42
N LEU A 98 40.30 -26.75 -9.35
CA LEU A 98 39.21 -25.79 -9.34
C LEU A 98 39.51 -24.60 -10.26
N PHE A 99 40.72 -24.05 -10.15
CA PHE A 99 41.15 -22.89 -10.94
C PHE A 99 41.62 -23.25 -12.36
N GLN A 100 41.89 -24.53 -12.65
CA GLN A 100 42.09 -25.00 -14.02
C GLN A 100 40.77 -25.03 -14.82
N ARG A 101 39.63 -25.27 -14.13
CA ARG A 101 38.30 -25.31 -14.77
C ARG A 101 37.62 -23.95 -14.82
N ASN A 102 37.82 -23.12 -13.80
CA ASN A 102 37.16 -21.83 -13.64
C ASN A 102 38.19 -20.71 -13.46
N ASN A 103 38.18 -19.72 -14.36
CA ASN A 103 39.11 -18.59 -14.29
C ASN A 103 38.77 -17.62 -13.14
N SER A 104 37.50 -17.54 -12.73
CA SER A 104 37.04 -16.84 -11.54
C SER A 104 36.08 -17.71 -10.75
N LEU A 105 35.96 -17.43 -9.46
CA LEU A 105 34.96 -18.04 -8.58
C LEU A 105 33.85 -17.06 -8.18
N THR A 106 33.81 -15.87 -8.77
CA THR A 106 32.85 -14.82 -8.40
C THR A 106 31.41 -15.23 -8.69
N ASP A 107 30.52 -14.96 -7.72
CA ASP A 107 29.08 -15.24 -7.80
C ASP A 107 28.71 -16.73 -7.97
N PHE A 108 29.66 -17.67 -7.82
CA PHE A 108 29.33 -19.07 -7.59
C PHE A 108 28.96 -19.31 -6.13
N SER A 109 28.49 -20.52 -5.80
CA SER A 109 28.33 -20.96 -4.42
C SER A 109 29.20 -22.17 -4.10
N ILE A 110 29.56 -22.29 -2.83
CA ILE A 110 30.15 -23.51 -2.26
C ILE A 110 29.07 -24.22 -1.47
N LEU A 111 28.89 -25.51 -1.76
CA LEU A 111 28.17 -26.46 -0.93
C LEU A 111 29.17 -27.24 -0.08
N VAL A 112 28.91 -27.30 1.23
CA VAL A 112 29.68 -28.02 2.23
C VAL A 112 28.80 -29.17 2.73
N GLN A 113 29.19 -30.39 2.38
CA GLN A 113 28.54 -31.61 2.86
C GLN A 113 29.41 -32.25 3.94
N SER A 114 28.91 -32.27 5.18
CA SER A 114 29.62 -32.82 6.33
C SER A 114 28.63 -33.44 7.30
N CYS A 115 28.90 -34.64 7.82
CA CYS A 115 28.02 -35.33 8.78
C CYS A 115 26.57 -35.55 8.30
N GLY A 116 26.32 -35.59 6.98
CA GLY A 116 24.96 -35.63 6.42
C GLY A 116 24.20 -34.30 6.48
N LEU A 117 24.89 -33.21 6.83
CA LEU A 117 24.39 -31.85 6.82
C LEU A 117 24.90 -31.14 5.55
N GLU A 118 24.08 -30.24 5.02
CA GLU A 118 24.37 -29.47 3.82
C GLU A 118 24.29 -27.98 4.16
N ALA A 119 25.41 -27.28 3.98
CA ALA A 119 25.49 -25.83 4.17
C ALA A 119 26.03 -25.20 2.89
N CYS A 120 25.45 -24.11 2.43
CA CYS A 120 25.90 -23.42 1.22
C CYS A 120 26.09 -21.93 1.47
N ALA A 121 27.03 -21.34 0.73
CA ALA A 121 27.29 -19.91 0.76
C ALA A 121 27.88 -19.40 -0.56
N THR A 122 27.57 -18.14 -0.89
CA THR A 122 28.08 -17.45 -2.07
C THR A 122 29.56 -17.14 -1.92
N VAL A 123 30.31 -17.33 -2.99
CA VAL A 123 31.72 -16.93 -3.12
C VAL A 123 31.82 -15.44 -3.44
N ARG A 124 32.53 -14.71 -2.58
CA ARG A 124 32.68 -13.26 -2.69
C ARG A 124 34.13 -12.88 -2.93
N THR A 125 34.35 -11.90 -3.80
CA THR A 125 35.68 -11.27 -3.97
C THR A 125 35.87 -10.17 -2.93
N LYS A 126 37.11 -9.69 -2.76
CA LYS A 126 37.40 -8.45 -2.01
C LYS A 126 36.97 -7.18 -2.75
N ALA A 127 36.06 -7.26 -3.73
CA ALA A 127 35.60 -6.10 -4.47
C ALA A 127 35.04 -5.05 -3.52
N ASN A 128 35.40 -3.78 -3.76
CA ASN A 128 34.91 -2.67 -2.94
C ASN A 128 33.48 -2.26 -3.34
N THR A 129 33.05 -2.63 -4.55
CA THR A 129 31.73 -2.29 -5.11
C THR A 129 31.24 -3.40 -6.04
N THR A 130 29.94 -3.73 -5.94
CA THR A 130 29.23 -4.60 -6.89
C THR A 130 28.00 -3.85 -7.38
N GLN A 131 27.86 -3.72 -8.69
CA GLN A 131 26.66 -3.18 -9.32
C GLN A 131 25.83 -4.34 -9.87
N THR A 132 24.51 -4.28 -9.67
CA THR A 132 23.57 -5.29 -10.14
C THR A 132 22.49 -4.62 -10.98
N TRP A 133 22.17 -5.23 -12.12
CA TRP A 133 21.01 -4.90 -12.93
C TRP A 133 20.14 -6.14 -13.08
N HIS A 134 18.87 -5.95 -13.43
CA HIS A 134 17.98 -7.05 -13.73
C HIS A 134 17.01 -6.74 -14.86
N ALA A 135 16.52 -7.79 -15.49
CA ALA A 135 15.43 -7.76 -16.46
C ALA A 135 14.45 -8.90 -16.15
N LYS A 136 13.14 -8.63 -16.31
CA LYS A 136 12.09 -9.62 -16.05
C LYS A 136 11.35 -9.98 -17.34
N PHE A 137 11.22 -11.27 -17.58
CA PHE A 137 10.43 -11.82 -18.68
C PHE A 137 9.19 -12.53 -18.12
N TYR A 138 8.07 -12.42 -18.84
CA TYR A 138 6.75 -12.79 -18.33
C TYR A 138 5.93 -13.70 -19.26
N THR A 139 6.42 -14.02 -20.45
CA THR A 139 5.62 -14.67 -21.53
C THR A 139 6.17 -16.06 -21.84
N SER A 140 6.46 -16.39 -23.10
CA SER A 140 6.92 -17.74 -23.51
C SER A 140 8.24 -18.15 -22.84
N LEU A 141 9.12 -17.18 -22.55
CA LEU A 141 10.16 -17.33 -21.54
C LEU A 141 9.80 -16.44 -20.35
N ALA A 142 9.91 -16.98 -19.14
CA ALA A 142 9.65 -16.21 -17.93
C ALA A 142 10.64 -16.49 -16.81
N GLY A 143 10.91 -15.47 -15.99
CA GLY A 143 11.93 -15.48 -14.95
C GLY A 143 12.75 -14.19 -14.96
N GLU A 144 13.86 -14.20 -14.24
CA GLU A 144 14.73 -13.04 -14.10
C GLU A 144 16.11 -13.31 -14.72
N VAL A 145 16.68 -12.25 -15.29
CA VAL A 145 18.07 -12.19 -15.72
C VAL A 145 18.75 -11.11 -14.90
N HIS A 146 19.75 -11.48 -14.10
CA HIS A 146 20.57 -10.54 -13.36
C HIS A 146 21.92 -10.36 -14.05
N PHE A 147 22.40 -9.12 -14.08
CA PHE A 147 23.71 -8.75 -14.56
C PHE A 147 24.50 -8.19 -13.39
N ARG A 148 25.70 -8.69 -13.12
CA ARG A 148 26.55 -8.24 -12.02
C ARG A 148 27.90 -7.81 -12.54
N GLN A 149 28.39 -6.68 -12.05
CA GLN A 149 29.74 -6.21 -12.34
C GLN A 149 30.44 -5.81 -11.05
N HIS A 150 31.63 -6.38 -10.83
CA HIS A 150 32.46 -6.13 -9.66
C HIS A 150 33.57 -5.14 -9.99
N ASN A 151 33.79 -4.16 -9.10
CA ASN A 151 34.78 -3.08 -9.23
C ASN A 151 34.65 -2.17 -10.49
N GLY A 152 33.51 -2.19 -11.19
CA GLY A 152 33.23 -1.35 -12.37
C GLY A 152 34.04 -1.64 -13.64
N GLU A 153 35.13 -2.39 -13.53
CA GLU A 153 36.00 -2.78 -14.65
C GLU A 153 36.09 -4.31 -14.87
N GLY A 154 35.49 -5.11 -13.96
CA GLY A 154 35.44 -6.57 -14.08
C GLY A 154 34.52 -7.08 -15.21
N PRO A 155 34.56 -8.39 -15.52
CA PRO A 155 33.64 -9.00 -16.47
C PRO A 155 32.18 -8.83 -16.02
N LEU A 156 31.26 -8.80 -16.99
CA LEU A 156 29.83 -8.78 -16.70
C LEU A 156 29.35 -10.22 -16.48
N THR A 157 28.94 -10.54 -15.27
CA THR A 157 28.37 -11.84 -14.91
C THR A 157 26.87 -11.84 -15.17
N VAL A 158 26.38 -12.81 -15.93
CA VAL A 158 24.96 -13.03 -16.22
C VAL A 158 24.47 -14.22 -15.41
N LEU A 159 23.43 -14.01 -14.62
CA LEU A 159 22.78 -15.02 -13.78
C LEU A 159 21.33 -15.13 -14.21
N THR A 160 20.87 -16.32 -14.60
CA THR A 160 19.48 -16.51 -15.06
C THR A 160 18.80 -17.69 -14.42
N ASP A 161 17.48 -17.58 -14.25
CA ASP A 161 16.60 -18.68 -13.85
C ASP A 161 15.37 -18.82 -14.75
N LEU A 162 15.54 -18.46 -16.02
CA LEU A 162 14.49 -18.48 -17.02
C LEU A 162 13.92 -19.89 -17.23
N ILE A 163 12.61 -19.91 -17.46
CA ILE A 163 11.82 -21.10 -17.74
C ILE A 163 11.10 -20.90 -19.07
N ALA A 164 11.16 -21.90 -19.94
CA ALA A 164 10.34 -21.99 -21.14
C ALA A 164 8.94 -22.48 -20.79
N LEU A 165 7.96 -21.58 -20.89
CA LEU A 165 6.62 -21.74 -20.36
C LEU A 165 5.73 -22.69 -21.16
N ASP A 166 6.09 -22.98 -22.40
CA ASP A 166 5.37 -23.80 -23.38
C ASP A 166 6.03 -25.16 -23.65
N GLU A 167 7.09 -25.50 -22.90
CA GLU A 167 7.82 -26.76 -23.03
C GLU A 167 7.49 -27.70 -21.87
N GLU A 168 6.94 -28.87 -22.20
CA GLU A 168 6.54 -29.90 -21.22
C GLU A 168 7.60 -31.00 -21.05
N HIS A 169 8.65 -30.98 -21.88
CA HIS A 169 9.70 -31.99 -21.84
C HIS A 169 10.69 -31.71 -20.69
N ASN A 170 11.19 -32.76 -20.05
CA ASN A 170 12.24 -32.69 -19.03
C ASN A 170 13.64 -32.52 -19.65
N THR A 171 13.77 -31.58 -20.59
CA THR A 171 15.01 -31.31 -21.32
C THR A 171 15.41 -29.85 -21.18
N GLU A 172 16.67 -29.62 -20.85
CA GLU A 172 17.28 -28.29 -20.85
C GLU A 172 17.31 -27.72 -22.28
N LEU A 173 17.08 -26.41 -22.38
CA LEU A 173 17.04 -25.68 -23.64
C LEU A 173 18.17 -24.65 -23.68
N THR A 174 18.63 -24.32 -24.88
CA THR A 174 19.56 -23.21 -25.09
C THR A 174 18.86 -22.10 -25.86
N VAL A 175 18.86 -20.90 -25.29
CA VAL A 175 18.29 -19.68 -25.85
C VAL A 175 19.41 -18.71 -26.14
N THR A 176 19.25 -17.86 -27.15
CA THR A 176 20.27 -16.87 -27.49
C THR A 176 19.91 -15.49 -26.97
N MET A 177 20.83 -14.88 -26.23
CA MET A 177 20.69 -13.56 -25.61
C MET A 177 21.53 -12.50 -26.33
N HIS A 178 20.98 -11.29 -26.37
CA HIS A 178 21.63 -10.09 -26.89
C HIS A 178 21.39 -8.89 -25.99
N LEU A 179 22.40 -8.04 -25.85
CA LEU A 179 22.30 -6.76 -25.16
C LEU A 179 22.20 -5.63 -26.18
N LEU A 180 21.17 -4.79 -26.07
CA LEU A 180 20.83 -3.77 -27.07
C LEU A 180 20.45 -2.44 -26.43
N SER A 181 20.63 -1.35 -27.16
CA SER A 181 20.23 -0.01 -26.72
C SER A 181 18.74 0.29 -26.90
N ARG A 182 18.02 -0.47 -27.75
CA ARG A 182 16.58 -0.34 -28.04
C ARG A 182 15.98 -1.68 -28.44
N CYS A 183 14.67 -1.87 -28.22
CA CYS A 183 13.98 -3.12 -28.59
C CYS A 183 13.72 -3.34 -30.10
N ASP A 184 13.88 -2.31 -30.95
CA ASP A 184 13.36 -2.36 -32.34
C ASP A 184 14.40 -2.78 -33.41
N ASN A 185 15.68 -2.98 -33.06
CA ASN A 185 16.77 -3.12 -34.04
C ASN A 185 17.29 -4.57 -34.19
N ILE A 186 16.56 -5.46 -34.88
CA ILE A 186 17.06 -6.84 -35.09
C ILE A 186 17.47 -7.14 -36.54
N LEU A 187 17.05 -6.34 -37.53
CA LEU A 187 17.03 -6.86 -38.91
C LEU A 187 18.22 -6.56 -39.82
N ASN A 188 19.26 -5.76 -39.48
CA ASN A 188 20.28 -5.43 -40.51
C ASN A 188 21.76 -5.22 -40.09
N GLU A 189 22.17 -5.34 -38.81
CA GLU A 189 23.51 -4.84 -38.42
C GLU A 189 24.39 -5.72 -37.50
N HIS A 190 24.05 -6.98 -37.21
CA HIS A 190 24.73 -7.70 -36.11
C HIS A 190 25.61 -8.86 -36.60
N SER A 191 26.78 -9.00 -35.98
CA SER A 191 27.75 -10.06 -36.25
C SER A 191 27.33 -11.35 -35.51
N PRO A 192 27.56 -12.55 -36.05
CA PRO A 192 27.28 -13.82 -35.37
C PRO A 192 27.97 -13.97 -33.99
N THR A 193 28.95 -13.14 -33.68
CA THR A 193 29.66 -13.06 -32.40
C THR A 193 28.90 -12.36 -31.28
N ASP A 194 27.78 -11.70 -31.58
CA ASP A 194 26.99 -10.93 -30.61
C ASP A 194 25.94 -11.79 -29.87
N PHE A 195 25.86 -13.09 -30.24
CA PHE A 195 24.88 -14.08 -29.81
C PHE A 195 25.40 -14.86 -28.59
N ILE A 196 24.76 -14.71 -27.44
CA ILE A 196 25.19 -15.32 -26.17
C ILE A 196 24.28 -16.51 -25.83
N PRO A 197 24.77 -17.76 -25.83
CA PRO A 197 23.94 -18.91 -25.46
C PRO A 197 23.70 -18.94 -23.94
N ILE A 198 22.45 -19.15 -23.53
CA ILE A 198 22.04 -19.27 -22.12
C ILE A 198 21.19 -20.52 -21.95
N LYS A 199 21.42 -21.23 -20.85
CA LYS A 199 20.61 -22.39 -20.47
C LYS A 199 19.28 -21.93 -19.88
N VAL A 200 18.19 -22.56 -20.32
CA VAL A 200 16.83 -22.27 -19.91
C VAL A 200 16.16 -23.57 -19.46
N GLY A 201 15.44 -23.50 -18.34
CA GLY A 201 14.71 -24.64 -17.78
C GLY A 201 13.32 -24.81 -18.38
N THR A 202 12.60 -25.80 -17.86
CA THR A 202 11.16 -26.04 -18.11
C THR A 202 10.41 -26.01 -16.79
N PRO A 203 9.07 -25.94 -16.77
CA PRO A 203 8.31 -25.89 -15.52
C PRO A 203 8.58 -27.09 -14.61
N GLN A 204 8.95 -28.24 -15.19
CA GLN A 204 9.30 -29.47 -14.49
C GLN A 204 10.79 -29.59 -14.13
N LYS A 205 11.68 -28.85 -14.82
CA LYS A 205 13.12 -28.85 -14.57
C LYS A 205 13.67 -27.43 -14.55
N LYS A 206 13.84 -26.89 -13.35
CA LYS A 206 14.49 -25.59 -13.16
C LYS A 206 15.97 -25.69 -13.50
N VAL A 207 16.48 -24.69 -14.22
CA VAL A 207 17.88 -24.59 -14.59
C VAL A 207 18.36 -23.20 -14.17
N LYS A 208 19.54 -23.16 -13.56
CA LYS A 208 20.27 -21.93 -13.28
C LYS A 208 21.39 -21.81 -14.30
N SER A 209 21.68 -20.59 -14.75
CA SER A 209 22.79 -20.33 -15.66
C SER A 209 23.68 -19.25 -15.07
N HIS A 210 25.00 -19.45 -15.19
CA HIS A 210 26.03 -18.45 -14.89
C HIS A 210 26.95 -18.32 -16.09
N LEU A 211 27.21 -17.08 -16.48
CA LEU A 211 28.08 -16.78 -17.61
C LEU A 211 28.86 -15.50 -17.38
N GLU A 212 30.17 -15.54 -17.60
CA GLU A 212 31.01 -14.34 -17.60
C GLU A 212 31.22 -13.81 -19.02
N LEU A 213 31.05 -12.49 -19.18
CA LEU A 213 31.21 -11.79 -20.46
C LEU A 213 32.33 -10.73 -20.34
N PRO A 214 33.60 -11.10 -20.62
CA PRO A 214 34.72 -10.17 -20.56
C PRO A 214 34.56 -9.01 -21.54
N GLY A 215 34.85 -7.79 -21.10
CA GLY A 215 34.82 -6.59 -21.95
C GLY A 215 33.42 -6.16 -22.45
N THR A 216 32.36 -6.84 -22.01
CA THR A 216 30.98 -6.49 -22.38
C THR A 216 30.42 -5.42 -21.46
N LYS A 217 29.77 -4.41 -22.03
CA LYS A 217 29.09 -3.36 -21.27
C LYS A 217 27.60 -3.64 -21.21
N ILE A 218 27.01 -3.37 -20.04
CA ILE A 218 25.56 -3.44 -19.86
C ILE A 218 24.85 -2.47 -20.82
N GLN A 219 23.69 -2.89 -21.35
CA GLN A 219 22.86 -2.09 -22.25
C GLN A 219 21.47 -1.90 -21.64
N ALA A 220 20.66 -1.01 -22.23
CA ALA A 220 19.33 -0.67 -21.72
C ALA A 220 18.29 -1.79 -21.89
N PHE A 221 18.52 -2.74 -22.79
CA PHE A 221 17.60 -3.84 -23.07
C PHE A 221 18.33 -5.15 -23.26
N VAL A 222 17.63 -6.25 -22.94
CA VAL A 222 18.03 -7.61 -23.23
C VAL A 222 17.01 -8.26 -24.15
N HIS A 223 17.50 -8.92 -25.20
CA HIS A 223 16.72 -9.69 -26.15
C HIS A 223 16.99 -11.17 -26.00
N LEU A 224 15.95 -11.98 -26.07
CA LEU A 224 16.04 -13.44 -26.10
C LEU A 224 15.37 -13.96 -27.37
N ASN A 225 16.09 -14.79 -28.14
CA ASN A 225 15.51 -15.51 -29.28
C ASN A 225 15.08 -16.91 -28.86
N TYR A 226 13.77 -17.16 -28.92
CA TYR A 226 13.17 -18.43 -28.59
C TYR A 226 12.15 -18.83 -29.65
N LYS A 227 12.36 -19.99 -30.30
CA LYS A 227 11.50 -20.51 -31.39
C LYS A 227 11.22 -19.45 -32.47
N ASP A 228 12.26 -18.76 -32.92
CA ASP A 228 12.21 -17.68 -33.91
C ASP A 228 11.39 -16.44 -33.48
N GLN A 229 11.07 -16.33 -32.19
CA GLN A 229 10.44 -15.15 -31.58
C GLN A 229 11.44 -14.40 -30.71
N TRP A 230 11.46 -13.08 -30.87
CA TRP A 230 12.29 -12.19 -30.08
C TRP A 230 11.50 -11.59 -28.93
N LEU A 231 11.94 -11.87 -27.71
CA LEU A 231 11.42 -11.29 -26.47
C LEU A 231 12.35 -10.17 -26.03
N CYS A 232 11.83 -8.99 -25.70
CA CYS A 232 12.60 -7.87 -25.18
C CYS A 232 12.19 -7.55 -23.74
N ALA A 233 13.17 -7.26 -22.88
CA ALA A 233 12.95 -6.69 -21.57
C ALA A 233 13.89 -5.52 -21.30
N GLU A 234 13.41 -4.52 -20.56
CA GLU A 234 14.23 -3.40 -20.09
C GLU A 234 15.19 -3.90 -19.00
N VAL A 235 16.44 -3.47 -19.08
CA VAL A 235 17.44 -3.71 -18.03
C VAL A 235 17.41 -2.52 -17.08
N ARG A 236 17.10 -2.79 -15.81
CA ARG A 236 17.04 -1.77 -14.75
C ARG A 236 18.10 -2.03 -13.70
N GLU A 237 18.67 -0.97 -13.16
CA GLU A 237 19.57 -1.08 -12.01
C GLU A 237 18.78 -1.60 -10.80
N LEU A 238 19.32 -2.64 -10.15
CA LEU A 238 18.79 -3.18 -8.91
C LEU A 238 19.49 -2.46 -7.76
N LEU A 239 18.83 -1.43 -7.25
CA LEU A 239 19.35 -0.63 -6.13
C LEU A 239 19.29 -1.42 -4.81
N PRO A 240 20.25 -1.19 -3.89
CA PRO A 240 20.16 -1.71 -2.53
C PRO A 240 18.84 -1.31 -1.87
N ILE A 241 18.29 -2.20 -1.04
CA ILE A 241 17.16 -1.86 -0.15
C ILE A 241 17.73 -1.39 1.17
N ASP A 242 17.40 -0.15 1.54
CA ASP A 242 17.57 0.43 2.87
C ASP A 242 16.19 0.56 3.53
N ALA A 243 16.08 0.04 4.75
CA ALA A 243 14.82 0.05 5.49
C ALA A 243 15.04 0.28 6.98
N THR A 244 14.17 1.06 7.61
CA THR A 244 14.31 1.45 9.00
C THR A 244 13.01 1.21 9.77
N ALA A 245 13.13 0.62 10.96
CA ALA A 245 12.06 0.56 11.94
C ALA A 245 12.37 1.47 13.13
N VAL A 246 11.54 2.49 13.34
CA VAL A 246 11.67 3.44 14.45
C VAL A 246 10.91 2.94 15.68
N ILE A 247 11.59 2.90 16.82
CA ILE A 247 10.98 2.66 18.13
C ILE A 247 10.85 4.01 18.83
N ASN A 248 9.62 4.42 19.13
CA ASN A 248 9.32 5.67 19.83
C ASN A 248 8.05 5.51 20.67
N MET A 249 8.13 4.68 21.71
CA MET A 249 7.02 4.48 22.63
C MET A 249 7.47 4.02 24.02
N LYS A 250 6.62 4.25 25.04
CA LYS A 250 6.83 3.82 26.43
C LYS A 250 8.16 4.26 27.04
N GLY A 251 8.67 5.42 26.62
CA GLY A 251 9.92 6.00 27.10
C GLY A 251 11.18 5.49 26.39
N THR A 252 11.10 4.47 25.54
CA THR A 252 12.23 3.95 24.76
C THR A 252 12.25 4.57 23.37
N LYS A 253 13.44 5.03 22.93
CA LYS A 253 13.70 5.56 21.59
C LYS A 253 14.77 4.74 20.86
N GLY A 254 14.71 4.69 19.54
CA GLY A 254 15.77 4.06 18.75
C GLY A 254 15.32 3.58 17.38
N SER A 255 16.16 2.79 16.72
CA SER A 255 15.91 2.25 15.39
C SER A 255 16.58 0.89 15.15
N PHE A 256 16.00 0.15 14.21
CA PHE A 256 16.61 -0.99 13.53
C PHE A 256 16.73 -0.63 12.06
N HIS A 257 17.95 -0.56 11.54
CA HIS A 257 18.22 -0.26 10.15
C HIS A 257 18.75 -1.51 9.44
N PHE A 258 18.13 -1.86 8.32
CA PHE A 258 18.41 -3.03 7.51
C PHE A 258 18.89 -2.59 6.14
N ARG A 259 19.96 -3.22 5.65
CA ARG A 259 20.47 -2.98 4.30
C ARG A 259 20.85 -4.27 3.60
N GLN A 260 20.35 -4.47 2.38
CA GLN A 260 20.71 -5.60 1.53
C GLN A 260 21.01 -5.10 0.11
N ILE A 261 22.17 -5.45 -0.42
CA ILE A 261 22.66 -4.95 -1.72
C ILE A 261 21.91 -5.60 -2.89
N SER A 262 21.73 -6.92 -2.82
CA SER A 262 20.98 -7.71 -3.79
C SER A 262 20.43 -8.98 -3.11
N PRO A 263 19.55 -9.76 -3.76
CA PRO A 263 19.07 -11.04 -3.23
C PRO A 263 20.18 -12.07 -2.94
N PHE A 264 21.38 -11.87 -3.50
CA PHE A 264 22.53 -12.76 -3.38
C PHE A 264 23.50 -12.35 -2.26
N ASP A 265 23.26 -11.20 -1.64
CA ASP A 265 24.10 -10.63 -0.58
C ASP A 265 23.39 -10.78 0.78
N PRO A 266 24.14 -10.93 1.89
CA PRO A 266 23.54 -10.96 3.22
C PRO A 266 22.99 -9.59 3.63
N THR A 267 22.09 -9.59 4.61
CA THR A 267 21.49 -8.37 5.14
C THR A 267 22.32 -7.83 6.29
N GLN A 268 22.75 -6.57 6.19
CA GLN A 268 23.31 -5.85 7.32
C GLN A 268 22.20 -5.34 8.22
N LEU A 269 22.32 -5.55 9.54
CA LEU A 269 21.41 -5.03 10.56
C LEU A 269 22.18 -4.13 11.53
N VAL A 270 21.75 -2.88 11.66
CA VAL A 270 22.25 -1.93 12.66
C VAL A 270 21.13 -1.66 13.67
N VAL A 271 21.39 -1.93 14.94
CA VAL A 271 20.43 -1.67 16.03
C VAL A 271 20.95 -0.54 16.89
N LYS A 272 20.10 0.43 17.21
CA LYS A 272 20.39 1.54 18.13
C LYS A 272 19.17 1.77 19.02
N LEU A 273 19.28 1.50 20.32
CA LEU A 273 18.19 1.65 21.28
C LEU A 273 18.69 2.39 22.53
N GLU A 274 17.85 3.28 23.05
CA GLU A 274 18.12 4.11 24.21
C GLU A 274 16.98 4.07 25.21
N ASN A 275 17.33 4.20 26.49
CA ASN A 275 16.37 4.19 27.60
C ASN A 275 15.52 2.92 27.65
N LEU A 276 16.17 1.77 27.50
CA LEU A 276 15.58 0.46 27.71
C LEU A 276 15.31 0.25 29.21
N SER A 277 14.11 -0.22 29.54
CA SER A 277 13.77 -0.64 30.89
C SER A 277 14.31 -2.04 31.21
N ASN A 278 14.63 -2.30 32.48
CA ASN A 278 15.27 -3.55 32.92
C ASN A 278 14.49 -4.84 32.59
N ASN A 279 13.20 -4.74 32.30
CA ASN A 279 12.34 -5.87 31.96
C ASN A 279 12.27 -6.17 30.45
N ILE A 280 12.89 -5.36 29.59
CA ILE A 280 13.02 -5.63 28.14
C ILE A 280 14.04 -6.76 27.93
N SER A 281 13.76 -7.65 26.98
CA SER A 281 14.62 -8.80 26.71
C SER A 281 14.76 -9.12 25.22
N TYR A 282 13.68 -9.51 24.55
CA TYR A 282 13.78 -10.13 23.23
C TYR A 282 13.23 -9.21 22.13
N PHE A 283 13.68 -9.38 20.90
CA PHE A 283 13.24 -8.60 19.74
C PHE A 283 13.15 -9.49 18.50
N HIS A 284 12.05 -9.36 17.76
CA HIS A 284 11.73 -10.23 16.63
C HIS A 284 11.06 -9.44 15.50
N VAL A 285 11.14 -9.94 14.27
CA VAL A 285 10.27 -9.52 13.17
C VAL A 285 8.94 -10.26 13.30
N HIS A 286 7.84 -9.52 13.26
CA HIS A 286 6.47 -10.02 13.34
C HIS A 286 5.74 -9.95 12.00
N GLN A 287 4.62 -10.66 11.89
CA GLN A 287 3.91 -10.84 10.61
C GLN A 287 3.34 -9.55 10.03
N TYR A 288 2.74 -8.68 10.85
CA TYR A 288 1.94 -7.54 10.37
C TYR A 288 2.55 -6.20 10.78
N PRO A 289 2.31 -5.13 9.98
CA PRO A 289 2.63 -3.77 10.40
C PRO A 289 1.80 -3.35 11.63
N VAL A 290 2.42 -2.56 12.49
CA VAL A 290 1.82 -1.79 13.57
C VAL A 290 0.91 -0.72 12.97
N ARG A 291 -0.33 -0.65 13.46
CA ARG A 291 -1.28 0.40 13.09
C ARG A 291 -1.21 1.59 14.04
N LEU A 292 -1.78 2.72 13.63
CA LEU A 292 -2.02 3.85 14.52
C LEU A 292 -2.95 3.49 15.69
N ARG A 293 -2.75 4.20 16.79
CA ARG A 293 -3.53 4.04 18.03
C ARG A 293 -4.99 4.42 17.79
N LYS A 294 -5.90 3.52 18.16
CA LYS A 294 -7.35 3.71 18.08
C LYS A 294 -7.97 4.02 19.44
N PHE A 295 -7.34 3.62 20.55
CA PHE A 295 -7.90 3.80 21.90
C PHE A 295 -6.87 4.23 22.94
N ALA A 296 -7.35 4.87 24.02
CA ALA A 296 -6.51 5.37 25.11
C ALA A 296 -5.73 4.28 25.87
N LYS A 297 -6.22 3.05 26.00
CA LYS A 297 -5.52 1.97 26.72
C LYS A 297 -5.13 0.80 25.81
N GLU A 298 -4.77 1.12 24.58
CA GLU A 298 -4.44 0.12 23.59
C GLU A 298 -2.99 -0.41 23.70
N ASN A 299 -2.82 -1.73 23.59
CA ASN A 299 -1.52 -2.33 23.28
C ASN A 299 -1.35 -2.44 21.75
N LEU A 300 -0.64 -1.49 21.15
CA LEU A 300 -0.35 -1.47 19.71
C LEU A 300 0.40 -2.72 19.24
N CYS A 301 1.23 -3.29 20.11
CA CYS A 301 2.09 -4.42 19.80
C CYS A 301 1.41 -5.77 20.07
N SER A 302 0.11 -5.80 20.39
CA SER A 302 -0.61 -7.04 20.73
C SER A 302 -0.56 -8.08 19.60
N GLU A 303 -0.83 -9.34 19.94
CA GLU A 303 -0.94 -10.44 18.97
C GLU A 303 -1.99 -10.19 17.88
N SER A 304 -3.16 -9.66 18.26
CA SER A 304 -4.19 -9.27 17.29
C SER A 304 -3.76 -8.14 16.35
N ASN A 305 -2.74 -7.36 16.70
CA ASN A 305 -2.26 -6.24 15.91
C ASN A 305 -1.06 -6.63 15.03
N THR A 306 -0.01 -7.22 15.59
CA THR A 306 1.24 -7.51 14.85
C THR A 306 1.39 -8.97 14.42
N GLY A 307 0.51 -9.88 14.85
CA GLY A 307 0.58 -11.32 14.52
C GLY A 307 1.72 -12.03 15.27
N GLY A 308 2.03 -13.27 14.88
CA GLY A 308 3.14 -14.05 15.44
C GLY A 308 4.51 -13.60 14.93
N HIS A 309 5.56 -14.32 15.31
CA HIS A 309 6.89 -14.16 14.70
C HIS A 309 6.81 -14.49 13.20
N TRP A 310 7.66 -13.85 12.40
CA TRP A 310 7.77 -14.19 10.99
C TRP A 310 8.48 -15.54 10.82
N ASN A 311 7.73 -16.56 10.43
CA ASN A 311 8.20 -17.94 10.32
C ASN A 311 7.65 -18.61 9.03
N PRO A 312 8.10 -18.18 7.83
CA PRO A 312 7.59 -18.68 6.56
C PRO A 312 7.88 -20.17 6.32
N PHE A 313 8.90 -20.71 6.98
CA PHE A 313 9.32 -22.11 6.85
C PHE A 313 8.71 -23.02 7.91
N SER A 314 7.82 -22.50 8.76
CA SER A 314 7.13 -23.27 9.80
C SER A 314 8.09 -24.03 10.73
N ILE A 315 9.21 -23.40 11.09
CA ILE A 315 10.20 -23.97 12.02
C ILE A 315 9.50 -24.25 13.35
N ASN A 316 9.63 -25.49 13.84
CA ASN A 316 9.01 -25.92 15.08
C ASN A 316 9.83 -25.46 16.30
N ILE A 317 9.44 -24.31 16.86
CA ILE A 317 10.09 -23.73 18.06
C ILE A 317 9.94 -24.56 19.34
N SER A 318 9.03 -25.53 19.36
CA SER A 318 8.82 -26.42 20.51
C SER A 318 9.69 -27.68 20.46
N ALA A 319 10.36 -27.94 19.34
CA ALA A 319 11.23 -29.09 19.19
C ALA A 319 12.46 -28.96 20.09
N SER A 320 12.92 -30.07 20.67
CA SER A 320 14.16 -30.11 21.47
C SER A 320 15.41 -29.76 20.66
N THR A 321 15.31 -29.80 19.33
CA THR A 321 16.36 -29.42 18.38
C THR A 321 16.40 -27.92 18.09
N TYR A 322 15.38 -27.15 18.51
CA TYR A 322 15.40 -25.69 18.34
C TYR A 322 16.58 -25.12 19.15
N PRO A 323 17.53 -24.40 18.52
CA PRO A 323 18.74 -23.99 19.22
C PRO A 323 18.46 -22.99 20.34
N LYS A 324 19.28 -23.05 21.38
CA LYS A 324 19.35 -21.95 22.37
C LYS A 324 19.89 -20.69 21.68
N ALA A 325 19.60 -19.52 22.23
CA ALA A 325 20.12 -18.26 21.69
C ALA A 325 21.65 -18.30 21.52
N LEU A 326 22.15 -17.73 20.42
CA LEU A 326 23.55 -17.69 19.98
C LEU A 326 24.20 -19.05 19.63
N ALA A 327 23.52 -20.17 19.90
CA ALA A 327 24.12 -21.50 19.71
C ALA A 327 24.03 -21.98 18.26
N GLY A 328 22.89 -21.77 17.61
CA GLY A 328 22.58 -22.28 16.27
C GLY A 328 23.06 -21.39 15.13
N THR A 329 23.01 -21.90 13.91
CA THR A 329 23.18 -21.13 12.68
C THR A 329 21.90 -20.36 12.33
N HIS A 330 22.00 -19.33 11.47
CA HIS A 330 20.89 -18.42 11.21
C HIS A 330 19.65 -19.07 10.58
N ASP A 331 19.82 -20.17 9.84
CA ASP A 331 18.77 -21.00 9.23
C ASP A 331 17.96 -21.82 10.24
N GLN A 332 18.51 -22.10 11.42
CA GLN A 332 17.88 -22.97 12.42
C GLN A 332 16.83 -22.25 13.29
N TYR A 333 16.80 -20.91 13.22
CA TYR A 333 15.84 -20.08 13.94
C TYR A 333 14.71 -19.65 13.01
N GLU A 334 13.54 -19.31 13.58
CA GLU A 334 12.50 -18.62 12.81
C GLU A 334 13.11 -17.41 12.06
N LEU A 335 12.59 -17.09 10.87
CA LEU A 335 13.18 -16.03 10.05
C LEU A 335 13.21 -14.69 10.81
N GLY A 336 12.18 -14.43 11.62
CA GLY A 336 12.06 -13.26 12.48
C GLY A 336 12.71 -13.37 13.86
N ASP A 337 13.30 -14.50 14.28
CA ASP A 337 13.88 -14.65 15.62
C ASP A 337 15.30 -14.03 15.72
N LEU A 338 15.35 -12.70 15.82
CA LEU A 338 16.61 -11.95 15.89
C LEU A 338 17.31 -12.13 17.24
N SER A 339 16.58 -12.25 18.35
CA SER A 339 17.18 -12.51 19.66
C SER A 339 17.80 -13.90 19.77
N GLY A 340 17.21 -14.91 19.13
CA GLY A 340 17.83 -16.23 18.97
C GLY A 340 19.19 -16.13 18.29
N ARG A 341 19.33 -15.29 17.26
CA ARG A 341 20.57 -15.12 16.48
C ARG A 341 21.60 -14.19 17.15
N TYR A 342 21.15 -13.13 17.82
CA TYR A 342 22.01 -12.02 18.26
C TYR A 342 22.03 -11.75 19.77
N GLY A 343 21.26 -12.52 20.53
CA GLY A 343 21.22 -12.43 21.99
C GLY A 343 20.11 -11.51 22.52
N SER A 344 20.09 -11.36 23.84
CA SER A 344 19.07 -10.61 24.57
C SER A 344 19.51 -9.17 24.88
N LEU A 345 18.53 -8.28 24.98
CA LEU A 345 18.63 -6.90 25.46
C LEU A 345 18.55 -6.79 27.00
N GLN A 346 18.40 -7.91 27.71
CA GLN A 346 18.17 -7.92 29.15
C GLN A 346 19.32 -7.23 29.93
N GLY A 347 18.94 -6.31 30.81
CA GLY A 347 19.86 -5.58 31.68
C GLY A 347 20.62 -4.44 31.00
N LEU A 348 20.36 -4.18 29.71
CA LEU A 348 20.95 -3.06 28.98
C LEU A 348 20.08 -1.81 29.12
N LYS A 349 20.72 -0.65 29.31
CA LYS A 349 20.04 0.66 29.30
C LYS A 349 20.06 1.30 27.91
N ASN A 350 21.21 1.23 27.26
CA ASN A 350 21.43 1.65 25.88
C ASN A 350 22.09 0.48 25.14
N PHE A 351 21.76 0.30 23.87
CA PHE A 351 22.27 -0.79 23.06
C PHE A 351 22.58 -0.30 21.64
N GLN A 352 23.77 -0.62 21.16
CA GLN A 352 24.15 -0.39 19.78
C GLN A 352 24.98 -1.57 19.27
N SER A 353 24.60 -2.11 18.12
CA SER A 353 25.33 -3.22 17.49
C SER A 353 25.12 -3.25 15.98
N THR A 354 25.99 -3.97 15.28
CA THR A 354 25.91 -4.21 13.83
C THR A 354 26.16 -5.68 13.55
N TYR A 355 25.28 -6.27 12.74
CA TYR A 355 25.27 -7.69 12.41
C TYR A 355 25.20 -7.89 10.90
N ILE A 356 25.67 -9.05 10.43
CA ILE A 356 25.46 -9.56 9.07
C ILE A 356 24.61 -10.82 9.19
N ASP A 357 23.40 -10.77 8.64
CA ASP A 357 22.43 -11.85 8.65
C ASP A 357 22.44 -12.60 7.31
N TRP A 358 22.45 -13.93 7.39
CA TRP A 358 22.57 -14.85 6.26
C TRP A 358 21.25 -15.60 6.00
N ASN A 359 20.15 -15.13 6.58
CA ASN A 359 18.83 -15.72 6.50
C ASN A 359 17.72 -14.69 6.83
N LEU A 360 17.89 -13.43 6.41
CA LEU A 360 16.93 -12.35 6.66
C LEU A 360 16.75 -11.49 5.40
N PRO A 361 15.99 -11.95 4.39
CA PRO A 361 15.87 -11.27 3.11
C PRO A 361 15.08 -9.96 3.20
N LEU A 362 15.50 -8.97 2.42
CA LEU A 362 14.76 -7.76 2.07
C LEU A 362 14.12 -7.84 0.67
N PHE A 363 14.56 -8.80 -0.16
CA PHE A 363 13.99 -9.09 -1.48
C PHE A 363 13.13 -10.37 -1.47
N GLY A 364 12.25 -10.49 -2.46
CA GLY A 364 11.45 -11.67 -2.73
C GLY A 364 10.33 -11.92 -1.72
N ARG A 365 9.64 -13.06 -1.92
CA ARG A 365 8.42 -13.44 -1.18
C ARG A 365 8.56 -13.42 0.35
N ASN A 366 9.75 -13.73 0.86
CA ASN A 366 10.01 -13.80 2.30
C ASN A 366 10.50 -12.49 2.91
N SER A 367 10.56 -11.41 2.12
CA SER A 367 10.99 -10.09 2.54
C SER A 367 10.31 -9.64 3.84
N ILE A 368 11.11 -9.01 4.71
CA ILE A 368 10.63 -8.39 5.95
C ILE A 368 10.13 -6.95 5.78
N ILE A 369 10.26 -6.38 4.58
CA ILE A 369 9.84 -5.00 4.30
C ILE A 369 8.31 -4.87 4.46
N GLY A 370 7.87 -3.82 5.15
CA GLY A 370 6.46 -3.56 5.47
C GLY A 370 5.91 -4.36 6.66
N ARG A 371 6.72 -5.24 7.26
CA ARG A 371 6.40 -5.93 8.52
C ARG A 371 6.78 -5.05 9.73
N SER A 372 6.79 -5.63 10.93
CA SER A 372 7.14 -4.89 12.15
C SER A 372 8.26 -5.57 12.94
N ILE A 373 9.01 -4.76 13.67
CA ILE A 373 9.83 -5.21 14.81
C ILE A 373 8.97 -5.12 16.06
N VAL A 374 9.00 -6.16 16.89
CA VAL A 374 8.39 -6.18 18.22
C VAL A 374 9.44 -6.55 19.25
N ILE A 375 9.47 -5.79 20.33
CA ILE A 375 10.32 -6.03 21.49
C ILE A 375 9.44 -6.55 22.64
N HIS A 376 9.92 -7.61 23.28
CA HIS A 376 9.27 -8.34 24.35
C HIS A 376 9.97 -8.10 25.68
N LYS A 377 9.19 -8.25 26.75
CA LYS A 377 9.71 -8.34 28.10
C LYS A 377 10.29 -9.74 28.39
N SER A 378 10.94 -9.89 29.53
CA SER A 378 11.45 -11.18 30.02
C SER A 378 10.37 -12.25 30.22
N ASP A 379 9.10 -11.85 30.44
CA ASP A 379 7.94 -12.75 30.53
C ASP A 379 7.31 -13.08 29.15
N ASN A 380 7.98 -12.70 28.06
CA ASN A 380 7.56 -12.82 26.67
C ASN A 380 6.36 -11.92 26.26
N SER A 381 5.84 -11.07 27.16
CA SER A 381 4.81 -10.10 26.79
C SER A 381 5.37 -8.98 25.93
N ARG A 382 4.61 -8.55 24.93
CA ARG A 382 5.03 -7.52 23.95
C ARG A 382 4.92 -6.12 24.55
N ILE A 383 5.93 -5.28 24.33
CA ILE A 383 6.02 -3.95 24.95
C ILE A 383 6.29 -2.81 23.97
N LEU A 384 7.19 -2.99 23.00
CA LEU A 384 7.55 -1.96 22.03
C LEU A 384 7.42 -2.52 20.62
N CYS A 385 7.12 -1.68 19.64
CA CYS A 385 7.07 -2.09 18.25
C CYS A 385 7.23 -0.90 17.29
N GLY A 386 7.62 -1.19 16.05
CA GLY A 386 7.75 -0.23 14.96
C GLY A 386 7.74 -0.92 13.60
N ASN A 387 7.30 -0.21 12.55
CA ASN A 387 7.22 -0.76 11.18
C ASN A 387 8.56 -0.71 10.47
N ILE A 388 8.89 -1.74 9.71
CA ILE A 388 10.07 -1.79 8.85
C ILE A 388 9.72 -1.06 7.55
N GLU A 389 9.95 0.25 7.54
CA GLU A 389 9.63 1.15 6.43
C GLU A 389 10.79 1.19 5.43
N ASN A 390 10.49 1.09 4.13
CA ASN A 390 11.49 1.30 3.08
C ASN A 390 11.79 2.81 2.97
N GLU A 391 13.07 3.18 2.84
CA GLU A 391 13.50 4.59 2.80
C GLU A 391 13.22 5.29 1.45
N GLY A 392 12.85 4.54 0.40
CA GLY A 392 12.48 5.08 -0.90
C GLY A 392 11.05 5.62 -0.99
N GLU A 393 10.78 6.46 -2.00
CA GLU A 393 9.41 6.90 -2.30
C GLU A 393 8.54 5.71 -2.71
N MET A 394 7.40 5.52 -2.04
CA MET A 394 6.48 4.41 -2.30
C MET A 394 5.25 4.89 -3.08
N THR A 395 4.81 4.10 -4.06
CA THR A 395 3.43 4.16 -4.59
C THR A 395 2.55 3.22 -3.76
N THR A 396 1.39 3.71 -3.33
CA THR A 396 0.41 2.92 -2.57
C THR A 396 -0.89 2.85 -3.38
N ALA A 397 -1.45 1.66 -3.50
CA ALA A 397 -2.80 1.44 -4.02
C ALA A 397 -3.65 0.70 -2.99
N VAL A 398 -4.97 0.87 -3.05
CA VAL A 398 -5.90 0.29 -2.09
C VAL A 398 -7.14 -0.27 -2.79
N ALA A 399 -7.63 -1.40 -2.29
CA ALA A 399 -8.95 -1.93 -2.62
C ALA A 399 -9.83 -1.94 -1.37
N VAL A 400 -10.83 -1.07 -1.31
CA VAL A 400 -11.71 -0.89 -0.13
C VAL A 400 -13.03 -1.61 -0.34
N PHE A 401 -13.30 -2.61 0.51
CA PHE A 401 -14.54 -3.38 0.54
C PHE A 401 -15.53 -2.71 1.50
N ARG A 402 -16.79 -2.56 1.06
CA ARG A 402 -17.81 -1.79 1.80
C ARG A 402 -19.13 -2.52 2.03
N LYS A 403 -19.35 -3.69 1.43
CA LYS A 403 -20.66 -4.38 1.36
C LYS A 403 -20.69 -5.65 2.23
N THR A 404 -20.83 -6.83 1.61
CA THR A 404 -20.79 -8.14 2.28
C THR A 404 -19.48 -8.35 3.02
N LEU A 405 -18.38 -7.91 2.41
CA LEU A 405 -17.08 -7.78 3.04
C LEU A 405 -16.79 -6.31 3.31
N VAL A 406 -16.11 -6.06 4.42
CA VAL A 406 -15.66 -4.75 4.87
C VAL A 406 -14.19 -4.80 5.24
N GLY A 407 -13.48 -3.70 4.99
CA GLY A 407 -12.05 -3.56 5.22
C GLY A 407 -11.32 -3.15 3.96
N ARG A 408 -10.01 -3.41 3.90
CA ARG A 408 -9.18 -3.00 2.76
C ARG A 408 -8.04 -3.98 2.48
N ILE A 409 -7.57 -3.95 1.25
CA ILE A 409 -6.28 -4.51 0.84
C ILE A 409 -5.39 -3.35 0.41
N VAL A 410 -4.19 -3.26 0.95
CA VAL A 410 -3.19 -2.25 0.64
C VAL A 410 -2.05 -2.90 -0.15
N PHE A 411 -1.69 -2.29 -1.27
CA PHE A 411 -0.61 -2.70 -2.14
C PHE A 411 0.46 -1.60 -2.15
N ARG A 412 1.73 -1.94 -1.95
CA ARG A 412 2.83 -0.96 -1.90
C ARG A 412 4.02 -1.44 -2.73
N GLN A 413 4.54 -0.54 -3.55
CA GLN A 413 5.71 -0.79 -4.39
C GLN A 413 6.57 0.49 -4.43
N LEU A 414 7.89 0.34 -4.62
CA LEU A 414 8.77 1.48 -4.85
C LEU A 414 8.29 2.26 -6.10
N LYS A 415 8.16 3.57 -5.97
CA LYS A 415 7.63 4.45 -7.00
C LYS A 415 8.50 4.38 -8.27
N ASN A 416 7.84 4.35 -9.43
CA ASN A 416 8.47 4.26 -10.75
C ASN A 416 9.33 2.99 -10.99
N ASN A 417 9.22 1.97 -10.13
CA ASN A 417 9.92 0.71 -10.29
C ASN A 417 8.94 -0.49 -10.36
N PRO A 418 8.47 -0.87 -11.56
CA PRO A 418 7.56 -2.01 -11.74
C PRO A 418 8.21 -3.37 -11.49
N TYR A 419 9.55 -3.44 -11.38
CA TYR A 419 10.29 -4.68 -11.09
C TYR A 419 10.56 -4.89 -9.60
N ALA A 420 10.36 -3.87 -8.77
CA ALA A 420 10.42 -4.00 -7.31
C ALA A 420 9.30 -4.90 -6.80
N ASP A 421 9.51 -5.54 -5.66
CA ASP A 421 8.50 -6.40 -5.07
C ASP A 421 7.27 -5.60 -4.61
N LEU A 422 6.09 -6.22 -4.70
CA LEU A 422 4.83 -5.68 -4.27
C LEU A 422 4.47 -6.21 -2.88
N SER A 423 4.52 -5.36 -1.85
CA SER A 423 3.99 -5.69 -0.52
C SER A 423 2.47 -5.59 -0.50
N ILE A 424 1.81 -6.58 0.09
CA ILE A 424 0.35 -6.67 0.15
C ILE A 424 -0.09 -6.89 1.60
N PHE A 425 -0.82 -5.94 2.17
CA PHE A 425 -1.43 -6.05 3.50
C PHE A 425 -2.94 -6.11 3.40
N ILE A 426 -3.55 -7.15 3.97
CA ILE A 426 -4.98 -7.39 3.95
C ILE A 426 -5.52 -7.18 5.36
N GLU A 427 -6.62 -6.44 5.49
CA GLU A 427 -7.46 -6.37 6.68
C GLU A 427 -8.93 -6.45 6.24
N LEU A 428 -9.52 -7.65 6.27
CA LEU A 428 -10.86 -7.92 5.75
C LEU A 428 -11.69 -8.78 6.71
N SER A 429 -13.00 -8.54 6.72
CA SER A 429 -13.97 -9.35 7.45
C SER A 429 -15.36 -9.29 6.80
N TYR A 430 -16.26 -10.19 7.19
CA TYR A 430 -17.69 -10.00 6.91
C TYR A 430 -18.21 -8.74 7.61
N SER A 431 -19.14 -8.04 6.96
CA SER A 431 -19.89 -6.96 7.61
C SER A 431 -20.86 -7.47 8.68
N ASN A 432 -21.30 -8.73 8.56
CA ASN A 432 -22.18 -9.37 9.52
C ASN A 432 -21.39 -9.89 10.74
N SER A 433 -21.59 -9.25 11.89
CA SER A 433 -20.95 -9.58 13.16
C SER A 433 -21.27 -10.98 13.70
N SER A 434 -22.31 -11.64 13.20
CA SER A 434 -22.76 -12.97 13.67
C SER A 434 -22.15 -14.14 12.90
N VAL A 435 -21.42 -13.89 11.80
CA VAL A 435 -20.82 -14.95 10.97
C VAL A 435 -19.57 -15.52 11.65
N PRO A 436 -19.37 -16.85 11.73
CA PRO A 436 -18.12 -17.39 12.26
C PRO A 436 -16.95 -17.17 11.29
N THR A 437 -15.71 -17.27 11.78
CA THR A 437 -14.53 -17.23 10.91
C THR A 437 -14.56 -18.37 9.90
N THR A 438 -14.38 -18.04 8.63
CA THR A 438 -14.26 -19.00 7.52
C THR A 438 -12.87 -18.96 6.89
N THR A 439 -12.47 -20.06 6.25
CA THR A 439 -11.10 -20.27 5.75
C THR A 439 -11.07 -20.55 4.26
N ASN A 440 -9.85 -20.57 3.69
CA ASN A 440 -9.60 -21.00 2.32
C ASN A 440 -10.34 -20.18 1.25
N HIS A 441 -10.47 -18.87 1.46
CA HIS A 441 -11.02 -17.96 0.47
C HIS A 441 -10.00 -17.68 -0.62
N ASN A 442 -10.32 -18.06 -1.85
CA ASN A 442 -9.55 -17.61 -3.00
C ASN A 442 -9.81 -16.13 -3.27
N TRP A 443 -8.79 -15.44 -3.76
CA TRP A 443 -8.78 -14.02 -4.04
C TRP A 443 -7.84 -13.74 -5.21
N HIS A 444 -8.31 -12.90 -6.13
CA HIS A 444 -7.63 -12.62 -7.39
C HIS A 444 -7.83 -11.16 -7.81
N VAL A 445 -6.87 -10.63 -8.58
CA VAL A 445 -7.09 -9.42 -9.38
C VAL A 445 -7.69 -9.83 -10.73
N HIS A 446 -8.76 -9.16 -11.11
CA HIS A 446 -9.51 -9.41 -12.32
C HIS A 446 -9.19 -8.42 -13.44
N GLU A 447 -9.60 -8.72 -14.67
CA GLU A 447 -9.29 -7.90 -15.85
C GLU A 447 -9.84 -6.48 -15.76
N PHE A 448 -11.09 -6.30 -15.31
CA PHE A 448 -11.77 -5.01 -15.36
C PHE A 448 -12.14 -4.47 -13.99
N PRO A 449 -12.29 -3.14 -13.84
CA PRO A 449 -12.89 -2.56 -12.65
C PRO A 449 -14.37 -2.95 -12.53
N ILE A 450 -14.91 -2.78 -11.33
CA ILE A 450 -16.33 -2.94 -11.03
C ILE A 450 -17.14 -1.89 -11.77
N SER A 451 -18.23 -2.33 -12.38
CA SER A 451 -19.20 -1.50 -13.08
C SER A 451 -20.59 -1.74 -12.51
N THR A 452 -21.13 -0.76 -11.80
CA THR A 452 -22.52 -0.71 -11.29
C THR A 452 -23.43 0.08 -12.23
N GLU A 453 -23.01 0.23 -13.48
CA GLU A 453 -23.47 1.29 -14.37
C GLU A 453 -24.88 1.09 -14.92
N MET A 454 -25.40 -0.13 -14.88
CA MET A 454 -26.79 -0.40 -15.25
C MET A 454 -27.70 -0.31 -14.02
N ASP A 455 -28.86 0.33 -14.17
CA ASP A 455 -29.90 0.36 -13.13
C ASP A 455 -30.37 -1.06 -12.72
N SER A 456 -30.05 -2.10 -13.51
CA SER A 456 -30.37 -3.52 -13.29
C SER A 456 -29.23 -4.37 -12.72
N SER A 457 -28.05 -3.80 -12.42
CA SER A 457 -26.88 -4.57 -12.00
C SER A 457 -27.02 -5.07 -10.56
N THR A 458 -27.55 -6.27 -10.39
CA THR A 458 -27.66 -6.94 -9.06
C THR A 458 -26.39 -7.73 -8.70
N LYS A 459 -25.49 -7.99 -9.66
CA LYS A 459 -24.23 -8.73 -9.47
C LYS A 459 -23.01 -7.90 -9.87
N ALA A 460 -22.68 -6.86 -9.10
CA ALA A 460 -21.58 -5.93 -9.40
C ALA A 460 -20.24 -6.64 -9.70
N CYS A 461 -19.89 -7.69 -8.94
CA CYS A 461 -18.64 -8.41 -9.16
C CYS A 461 -18.59 -9.24 -10.45
N ALA A 462 -19.70 -9.45 -11.16
CA ALA A 462 -19.69 -10.14 -12.44
C ALA A 462 -19.06 -9.29 -13.55
N SER A 463 -19.08 -7.95 -13.42
CA SER A 463 -18.54 -7.04 -14.44
C SER A 463 -17.01 -7.06 -14.52
N THR A 464 -16.33 -7.77 -13.62
CA THR A 464 -14.86 -7.77 -13.54
C THR A 464 -14.22 -8.79 -14.49
N HIS A 465 -15.02 -9.70 -15.09
CA HIS A 465 -14.59 -10.79 -15.99
C HIS A 465 -13.60 -11.78 -15.36
N GLY A 466 -12.61 -12.28 -16.10
CA GLY A 466 -11.63 -13.29 -15.67
C GLY A 466 -10.51 -12.72 -14.82
N HIS A 467 -9.55 -13.55 -14.46
CA HIS A 467 -8.34 -13.13 -13.76
C HIS A 467 -7.46 -12.28 -14.69
N PHE A 468 -6.71 -11.35 -14.11
CA PHE A 468 -5.77 -10.55 -14.87
C PHE A 468 -4.57 -11.41 -15.32
N ASN A 469 -4.52 -11.76 -16.60
CA ASN A 469 -3.50 -12.62 -17.19
C ASN A 469 -2.83 -11.93 -18.41
N PRO A 470 -2.05 -10.84 -18.19
CA PRO A 470 -1.43 -10.11 -19.29
C PRO A 470 -0.38 -10.97 -20.03
N SER A 471 0.25 -11.89 -19.30
CA SER A 471 1.25 -12.85 -19.77
C SER A 471 0.71 -13.98 -20.64
N SER A 472 -0.62 -14.13 -20.75
CA SER A 472 -1.26 -15.25 -21.44
C SER A 472 -0.79 -16.62 -20.92
N VAL A 473 -0.61 -16.75 -19.60
CA VAL A 473 -0.27 -18.02 -18.94
C VAL A 473 -1.32 -19.07 -19.29
N SER A 474 -0.85 -20.26 -19.69
CA SER A 474 -1.71 -21.37 -20.11
C SER A 474 -2.42 -22.02 -18.93
N ASN A 475 -3.63 -22.52 -19.19
CA ASN A 475 -4.41 -23.30 -18.21
C ASN A 475 -4.03 -24.79 -18.16
N ILE A 476 -3.13 -25.25 -19.05
CA ILE A 476 -2.64 -26.63 -19.06
C ILE A 476 -1.69 -26.85 -17.87
N ASN A 477 -1.92 -27.91 -17.08
CA ASN A 477 -1.15 -28.23 -15.86
C ASN A 477 -1.05 -27.10 -14.82
N TYR A 478 -1.88 -26.07 -14.93
CA TYR A 478 -1.79 -24.83 -14.15
C TYR A 478 -1.72 -25.09 -12.63
N ASN A 479 -2.55 -25.98 -12.09
CA ASN A 479 -2.58 -26.28 -10.65
C ASN A 479 -1.29 -26.94 -10.11
N LEU A 480 -0.49 -27.56 -10.99
CA LEU A 480 0.79 -28.16 -10.61
C LEU A 480 1.94 -27.16 -10.71
N GLU A 481 1.86 -26.25 -11.69
CA GLU A 481 2.95 -25.34 -12.04
C GLU A 481 2.82 -23.96 -11.40
N CYS A 482 1.59 -23.46 -11.22
CA CYS A 482 1.32 -22.24 -10.46
C CYS A 482 1.37 -22.55 -8.97
N HIS A 483 2.44 -22.13 -8.33
CA HIS A 483 2.62 -22.25 -6.89
C HIS A 483 3.61 -21.19 -6.37
N PRO A 484 3.74 -21.02 -5.05
CA PRO A 484 4.51 -19.91 -4.48
C PRO A 484 6.02 -19.88 -4.76
N PHE A 485 6.60 -20.97 -5.28
CA PHE A 485 8.02 -21.05 -5.67
C PHE A 485 8.19 -21.09 -7.21
N SER A 486 7.11 -20.82 -7.94
CA SER A 486 7.07 -20.68 -9.40
C SER A 486 6.03 -19.62 -9.80
N PRO A 487 6.14 -18.39 -9.27
CA PRO A 487 5.09 -17.38 -9.43
C PRO A 487 4.92 -16.91 -10.88
N PHE A 488 5.95 -17.04 -11.72
CA PHE A 488 5.88 -16.75 -13.16
C PHE A 488 5.02 -17.76 -13.95
N ARG A 489 4.64 -18.89 -13.35
CA ARG A 489 3.65 -19.84 -13.90
C ARG A 489 2.22 -19.56 -13.48
N CYS A 490 2.00 -18.52 -12.68
CA CYS A 490 0.68 -18.08 -12.29
C CYS A 490 0.24 -16.90 -13.13
N GLU A 491 -1.06 -16.78 -13.34
CA GLU A 491 -1.64 -15.53 -13.84
C GLU A 491 -1.23 -14.39 -12.88
N VAL A 492 -0.91 -13.21 -13.42
CA VAL A 492 -0.48 -12.06 -12.60
C VAL A 492 -1.53 -11.74 -11.52
N GLY A 493 -2.81 -11.91 -11.85
CA GLY A 493 -3.93 -11.73 -10.94
C GLY A 493 -4.23 -12.89 -9.99
N ASP A 494 -3.62 -14.07 -10.14
CA ASP A 494 -3.88 -15.22 -9.26
C ASP A 494 -3.03 -15.15 -7.98
N PHE A 495 -3.47 -14.32 -7.04
CA PHE A 495 -2.79 -14.19 -5.75
C PHE A 495 -2.97 -15.40 -4.84
N SER A 496 -4.03 -16.19 -4.99
CA SER A 496 -4.23 -17.38 -4.16
C SER A 496 -3.25 -18.49 -4.51
N GLY A 497 -3.00 -18.72 -5.80
CA GLY A 497 -1.98 -19.66 -6.26
C GLY A 497 -0.56 -19.22 -5.89
N LYS A 498 -0.24 -17.93 -6.08
CA LYS A 498 1.10 -17.37 -5.80
C LYS A 498 1.42 -17.21 -4.33
N LEU A 499 0.45 -16.81 -3.50
CA LEU A 499 0.71 -16.31 -2.15
C LEU A 499 0.09 -17.17 -1.05
N MET A 500 -1.14 -17.65 -1.30
CA MET A 500 -2.02 -18.53 -0.52
C MET A 500 -3.45 -17.94 -0.34
N PRO A 501 -4.49 -18.76 -0.11
CA PRO A 501 -5.84 -18.31 0.27
C PRO A 501 -5.87 -17.56 1.61
N ILE A 502 -6.91 -16.75 1.84
CA ILE A 502 -7.08 -15.96 3.07
C ILE A 502 -8.19 -16.52 3.98
N GLN A 503 -8.21 -16.03 5.23
CA GLN A 503 -9.28 -16.26 6.19
C GLN A 503 -10.14 -15.00 6.34
N LEU A 504 -11.42 -15.17 6.65
CA LEU A 504 -12.36 -14.07 6.87
C LEU A 504 -13.12 -14.27 8.19
N PRO A 505 -12.84 -13.45 9.22
CA PRO A 505 -13.65 -13.41 10.44
C PRO A 505 -14.83 -12.44 10.28
N ASN A 506 -15.55 -12.20 11.37
CA ASN A 506 -16.64 -11.22 11.46
C ASN A 506 -16.23 -9.79 11.82
N HIS A 507 -14.94 -9.55 12.08
CA HIS A 507 -14.47 -8.20 12.39
C HIS A 507 -12.98 -8.02 12.10
N THR A 508 -12.65 -6.89 11.48
CA THR A 508 -11.27 -6.49 11.16
C THR A 508 -10.31 -6.33 12.36
N ARG A 509 -10.83 -6.17 13.59
CA ARG A 509 -9.98 -6.03 14.80
C ARG A 509 -9.24 -7.32 15.19
N LEU A 510 -9.69 -8.45 14.64
CA LEU A 510 -9.16 -9.78 14.95
C LEU A 510 -7.90 -10.05 14.14
N GLY A 511 -6.95 -10.80 14.73
CA GLY A 511 -5.71 -11.15 14.03
C GLY A 511 -5.94 -12.01 12.79
N GLN A 512 -7.01 -12.83 12.78
CA GLN A 512 -7.42 -13.67 11.65
C GLN A 512 -7.95 -12.85 10.46
N ALA A 513 -8.28 -11.58 10.66
CA ALA A 513 -8.73 -10.68 9.60
C ALA A 513 -7.55 -10.17 8.74
N LYS A 514 -6.32 -10.47 9.16
CA LYS A 514 -5.10 -9.87 8.64
C LYS A 514 -4.25 -10.90 7.91
N SER A 515 -3.57 -10.44 6.86
CA SER A 515 -2.55 -11.21 6.15
C SER A 515 -1.53 -10.26 5.55
N PHE A 516 -0.28 -10.70 5.43
CA PHE A 516 0.78 -9.91 4.81
C PHE A 516 1.61 -10.79 3.87
N PHE A 517 1.72 -10.35 2.62
CA PHE A 517 2.41 -11.06 1.55
C PHE A 517 3.34 -10.13 0.78
N THR A 518 4.28 -10.73 0.05
CA THR A 518 5.13 -10.05 -0.93
C THR A 518 5.01 -10.81 -2.25
N ASP A 519 4.58 -10.14 -3.31
CA ASP A 519 4.45 -10.69 -4.66
C ASP A 519 5.55 -10.13 -5.57
N THR A 520 6.16 -10.98 -6.39
CA THR A 520 7.33 -10.62 -7.22
C THR A 520 6.99 -10.42 -8.70
N THR A 521 5.72 -10.60 -9.09
CA THR A 521 5.28 -10.69 -10.50
C THR A 521 4.23 -9.65 -10.90
N SER A 522 3.49 -9.12 -9.93
CA SER A 522 2.54 -8.02 -10.09
C SER A 522 3.16 -6.68 -9.71
N ALA A 523 2.60 -5.60 -10.22
CA ALA A 523 3.12 -4.25 -10.01
C ALA A 523 2.00 -3.21 -9.88
N LEU A 524 2.36 -1.99 -9.48
CA LEU A 524 1.45 -0.83 -9.50
C LEU A 524 1.60 0.01 -10.77
N SER A 525 2.60 -0.27 -11.60
CA SER A 525 2.87 0.39 -12.87
C SER A 525 3.38 -0.61 -13.92
N GLY A 526 3.47 -0.17 -15.19
CA GLY A 526 3.94 -1.03 -16.28
C GLY A 526 2.95 -2.13 -16.68
N PHE A 527 3.46 -3.11 -17.42
CA PHE A 527 2.65 -4.18 -18.05
C PHE A 527 1.87 -5.04 -17.04
N ALA A 528 2.45 -5.31 -15.87
CA ALA A 528 1.83 -6.10 -14.81
C ALA A 528 1.02 -5.25 -13.81
N SER A 529 0.65 -4.01 -14.18
CA SER A 529 -0.07 -3.11 -13.27
C SER A 529 -1.47 -3.63 -12.91
N ILE A 530 -1.74 -3.72 -11.61
CA ILE A 530 -3.05 -4.05 -11.05
C ILE A 530 -3.94 -2.82 -10.79
N VAL A 531 -3.39 -1.60 -10.95
CA VAL A 531 -4.15 -0.35 -10.75
C VAL A 531 -5.19 -0.18 -11.87
N GLY A 532 -6.37 0.30 -11.52
CA GLY A 532 -7.49 0.43 -12.46
C GLY A 532 -8.25 -0.87 -12.71
N ARG A 533 -7.90 -1.94 -11.98
CA ARG A 533 -8.58 -3.25 -12.00
C ARG A 533 -9.39 -3.45 -10.74
N SER A 534 -9.84 -4.67 -10.48
CA SER A 534 -10.56 -5.02 -9.25
C SER A 534 -10.02 -6.29 -8.60
N VAL A 535 -10.06 -6.33 -7.27
CA VAL A 535 -9.86 -7.56 -6.51
C VAL A 535 -11.22 -8.22 -6.28
N VAL A 536 -11.29 -9.53 -6.46
CA VAL A 536 -12.45 -10.35 -6.17
C VAL A 536 -12.09 -11.37 -5.09
N ILE A 537 -12.98 -11.53 -4.10
CA ILE A 537 -12.90 -12.55 -3.07
C ILE A 537 -13.99 -13.59 -3.33
N HIS A 538 -13.60 -14.86 -3.28
CA HIS A 538 -14.47 -16.00 -3.46
C HIS A 538 -14.96 -16.57 -2.13
N GLY A 539 -15.98 -17.43 -2.17
CA GLY A 539 -16.52 -18.08 -0.97
C GLY A 539 -15.50 -18.98 -0.26
N ALA A 540 -15.88 -19.45 0.94
CA ALA A 540 -15.02 -20.29 1.78
C ALA A 540 -14.71 -21.64 1.12
N GLU A 541 -13.63 -22.29 1.55
CA GLU A 541 -13.25 -23.63 1.05
C GLU A 541 -13.08 -23.70 -0.47
N ARG A 542 -12.48 -22.66 -1.05
CA ARG A 542 -12.15 -22.54 -2.48
C ARG A 542 -13.34 -22.66 -3.43
N VAL A 543 -14.56 -22.38 -2.99
CA VAL A 543 -15.73 -22.36 -3.89
C VAL A 543 -15.63 -21.21 -4.89
N VAL A 544 -16.23 -21.38 -6.06
CA VAL A 544 -16.07 -20.44 -7.19
C VAL A 544 -16.90 -19.16 -7.07
N ASP A 545 -17.92 -19.14 -6.22
CA ASP A 545 -18.81 -17.99 -6.08
C ASP A 545 -18.08 -16.75 -5.56
N ARG A 546 -18.33 -15.59 -6.18
CA ARG A 546 -17.78 -14.29 -5.78
C ARG A 546 -18.62 -13.70 -4.65
N ILE A 547 -18.01 -13.47 -3.49
CA ILE A 547 -18.70 -12.92 -2.31
C ILE A 547 -18.41 -11.44 -2.09
N GLY A 548 -17.36 -10.89 -2.72
CA GLY A 548 -17.04 -9.48 -2.64
C GLY A 548 -16.05 -9.06 -3.72
N CYS A 549 -16.06 -7.77 -4.04
CA CYS A 549 -15.09 -7.17 -4.95
C CYS A 549 -14.85 -5.69 -4.58
N ALA A 550 -13.66 -5.19 -4.91
CA ALA A 550 -13.32 -3.76 -4.80
C ALA A 550 -12.35 -3.34 -5.92
N ASN A 551 -12.46 -2.09 -6.40
CA ASN A 551 -11.50 -1.54 -7.36
C ASN A 551 -10.16 -1.26 -6.68
N VAL A 552 -9.06 -1.45 -7.41
CA VAL A 552 -7.71 -1.06 -7.00
C VAL A 552 -7.46 0.35 -7.51
N THR A 553 -7.48 1.32 -6.60
CA THR A 553 -7.24 2.75 -6.88
C THR A 553 -5.96 3.21 -6.20
N ILE A 554 -5.35 4.29 -6.68
CA ILE A 554 -4.20 4.88 -6.00
C ILE A 554 -4.66 5.44 -4.65
N LEU A 555 -3.88 5.21 -3.61
CA LEU A 555 -4.02 5.95 -2.35
C LEU A 555 -3.18 7.21 -2.47
N HIS A 556 -3.84 8.36 -2.60
CA HIS A 556 -3.16 9.63 -2.75
C HIS A 556 -2.51 10.04 -1.41
N PRO A 557 -1.19 10.35 -1.38
CA PRO A 557 -0.52 10.81 -0.18
C PRO A 557 -1.19 12.04 0.41
N VAL A 558 -1.37 12.03 1.72
CA VAL A 558 -2.02 13.12 2.44
C VAL A 558 -0.97 14.13 2.89
N THR A 559 -1.13 15.38 2.49
CA THR A 559 -0.28 16.50 2.92
C THR A 559 -1.13 17.59 3.56
N GLY A 560 -0.72 18.09 4.71
CA GLY A 560 -1.33 19.22 5.40
C GLY A 560 -0.34 20.35 5.59
N LYS A 561 -0.79 21.60 5.51
CA LYS A 561 0.06 22.78 5.69
C LYS A 561 -0.67 23.91 6.38
N THR A 562 0.04 24.67 7.20
CA THR A 562 -0.44 25.96 7.72
C THR A 562 -0.43 27.03 6.64
N GLU A 563 -1.53 27.79 6.54
CA GLU A 563 -1.63 28.93 5.63
C GLU A 563 -1.51 30.26 6.40
N GLN A 564 -2.52 31.12 6.31
CA GLN A 564 -2.55 32.42 6.94
C GLN A 564 -2.54 32.32 8.47
N TRP A 565 -1.65 33.08 9.10
CA TRP A 565 -1.52 33.20 10.55
C TRP A 565 -2.35 34.37 11.09
N PHE A 566 -2.95 34.16 12.25
CA PHE A 566 -3.80 35.12 12.96
C PHE A 566 -3.35 35.25 14.42
N GLY A 567 -3.41 36.45 14.98
CA GLY A 567 -3.13 36.68 16.40
C GLY A 567 -2.40 38.00 16.66
N PRO A 568 -2.15 38.33 17.94
CA PRO A 568 -1.44 39.54 18.34
C PRO A 568 0.10 39.48 18.13
N GLY A 569 0.69 38.30 17.93
CA GLY A 569 2.14 38.14 17.75
C GLY A 569 2.64 38.45 16.34
N GLN A 570 3.93 38.26 16.10
CA GLN A 570 4.54 38.34 14.76
C GLN A 570 5.04 36.98 14.25
N ALA A 571 5.15 35.98 15.14
CA ALA A 571 5.58 34.64 14.78
C ALA A 571 4.75 34.06 13.63
N LYS A 572 5.45 33.58 12.61
CA LYS A 572 4.82 33.02 11.41
C LYS A 572 5.74 32.01 10.75
N GLY A 573 5.19 31.25 9.83
CA GLY A 573 5.97 30.37 8.98
C GLY A 573 5.14 29.21 8.47
N GLU A 574 5.78 28.06 8.35
CA GLU A 574 5.22 26.87 7.75
C GLU A 574 5.37 25.67 8.69
N PHE A 575 4.24 25.05 8.99
CA PHE A 575 4.17 23.72 9.56
C PHE A 575 3.52 22.83 8.50
N GLN A 576 4.31 21.91 7.94
CA GLN A 576 3.89 20.98 6.91
C GLN A 576 3.95 19.56 7.47
N VAL A 577 2.93 18.76 7.17
CA VAL A 577 2.86 17.36 7.55
C VAL A 577 2.54 16.52 6.33
N SER A 578 3.14 15.34 6.21
CA SER A 578 2.86 14.42 5.11
C SER A 578 2.89 12.96 5.57
N GLN A 579 1.99 12.16 5.01
CA GLN A 579 1.86 10.73 5.26
C GLN A 579 1.34 10.05 4.00
N ASN A 580 2.02 8.98 3.55
CA ASN A 580 1.62 8.23 2.36
C ASN A 580 0.52 7.20 2.70
N LEU A 581 0.71 6.45 3.78
CA LEU A 581 -0.26 5.49 4.31
C LEU A 581 -0.43 5.69 5.82
N ASP A 582 -1.62 5.41 6.35
CA ASP A 582 -1.93 5.46 7.79
C ASP A 582 -1.21 4.39 8.65
N LEU A 583 -0.28 3.65 8.07
CA LEU A 583 0.66 2.74 8.73
C LEU A 583 2.08 3.32 8.79
N ASP A 584 2.34 4.39 8.05
CA ASP A 584 3.65 5.07 8.05
C ASP A 584 3.71 6.09 9.18
N SER A 585 4.92 6.41 9.60
CA SER A 585 5.17 7.56 10.44
C SER A 585 4.89 8.87 9.69
N THR A 586 4.36 9.88 10.37
CA THR A 586 4.11 11.19 9.76
C THR A 586 5.39 12.00 9.74
N LEU A 587 5.75 12.51 8.57
CA LEU A 587 6.84 13.47 8.41
C LEU A 587 6.32 14.87 8.73
N ILE A 588 7.01 15.59 9.60
CA ILE A 588 6.68 16.95 10.02
C ILE A 588 7.84 17.85 9.61
N LYS A 589 7.57 18.92 8.88
CA LYS A 589 8.55 19.98 8.56
C LYS A 589 8.10 21.27 9.21
N VAL A 590 8.97 21.87 10.01
CA VAL A 590 8.67 23.09 10.75
C VAL A 590 9.65 24.17 10.34
N ASN A 591 9.14 25.29 9.85
CA ASN A 591 9.91 26.49 9.55
C ASN A 591 9.21 27.71 10.14
N PHE A 592 9.66 28.21 11.30
CA PHE A 592 9.12 29.41 11.93
C PHE A 592 10.14 30.55 11.97
N THR A 593 9.63 31.77 11.90
CA THR A 593 10.39 33.01 11.94
C THR A 593 9.70 34.03 12.84
N GLU A 594 10.41 35.12 13.17
CA GLU A 594 9.88 36.22 14.00
C GLU A 594 9.39 35.73 15.39
N LEU A 595 10.04 34.68 15.92
CA LEU A 595 9.75 34.13 17.25
C LEU A 595 10.18 35.08 18.39
N ASN A 596 11.23 35.88 18.13
CA ASN A 596 11.77 36.97 18.96
C ASN A 596 12.10 36.58 20.41
N GLY A 597 12.35 35.30 20.70
CA GLY A 597 12.48 34.78 22.07
C GLY A 597 11.22 34.91 22.95
N LEU A 598 10.10 35.37 22.37
CA LEU A 598 8.81 35.52 23.06
C LEU A 598 7.95 34.27 22.98
N SER A 599 8.29 33.36 22.07
CA SER A 599 7.54 32.13 21.79
C SER A 599 7.87 31.04 22.81
N GLY A 600 6.85 30.29 23.19
CA GLY A 600 6.90 29.19 24.16
C GLY A 600 6.62 27.84 23.48
N GLY A 601 5.50 27.20 23.85
CA GLY A 601 5.07 25.94 23.23
C GLY A 601 4.28 26.15 21.94
N TYR A 602 4.12 25.08 21.16
CA TYR A 602 3.28 25.06 19.97
C TYR A 602 2.53 23.74 19.85
N HIS A 603 1.21 23.84 19.62
CA HIS A 603 0.29 22.71 19.77
C HIS A 603 -0.78 22.72 18.68
N VAL A 604 -1.26 21.54 18.31
CA VAL A 604 -2.49 21.35 17.54
C VAL A 604 -3.69 21.40 18.51
N HIS A 605 -4.65 22.25 18.20
CA HIS A 605 -5.88 22.47 18.97
C HIS A 605 -7.06 21.72 18.38
N ILE A 606 -8.16 21.58 19.13
CA ILE A 606 -9.28 20.73 18.74
C ILE A 606 -10.03 21.27 17.51
N LEU A 607 -10.22 22.58 17.38
CA LEU A 607 -11.08 23.14 16.31
C LEU A 607 -10.30 24.06 15.35
N PRO A 608 -10.78 24.23 14.10
CA PRO A 608 -10.26 25.24 13.20
C PRO A 608 -10.65 26.65 13.65
N ILE A 609 -9.82 27.61 13.25
CA ILE A 609 -10.03 29.04 13.42
C ILE A 609 -11.34 29.47 12.78
N LYS A 610 -12.11 30.29 13.51
CA LYS A 610 -13.28 30.97 12.99
C LYS A 610 -12.83 32.21 12.21
N GLN A 611 -12.96 32.17 10.88
CA GLN A 611 -12.62 33.29 10.01
C GLN A 611 -13.41 34.57 10.41
N ASN A 612 -12.78 35.74 10.24
CA ASN A 612 -13.34 37.07 10.53
C ASN A 612 -13.68 37.35 12.01
N SER A 613 -13.05 36.63 12.96
CA SER A 613 -13.08 36.98 14.38
C SER A 613 -11.88 37.85 14.76
N LEU A 614 -12.10 38.91 15.54
CA LEU A 614 -11.03 39.72 16.14
C LEU A 614 -10.18 38.93 17.16
N GLU A 615 -10.74 37.82 17.68
CA GLU A 615 -10.11 36.92 18.64
C GLU A 615 -9.98 35.51 18.05
N ALA A 616 -9.45 35.41 16.83
CA ALA A 616 -9.37 34.18 16.04
C ALA A 616 -8.80 32.97 16.82
N CYS A 617 -7.82 33.20 17.71
CA CYS A 617 -7.15 32.16 18.48
C CYS A 617 -7.76 31.91 19.88
N ALA A 618 -8.85 32.58 20.28
CA ALA A 618 -9.35 32.47 21.66
C ALA A 618 -9.88 31.07 22.02
N ASP A 619 -9.84 30.76 23.32
CA ASP A 619 -10.15 29.42 23.85
C ASP A 619 -11.58 28.96 23.55
N ASN A 620 -12.54 29.87 23.65
CA ASN A 620 -13.93 29.59 23.29
C ASN A 620 -14.12 29.20 21.82
N TYR A 621 -13.23 29.62 20.89
CA TYR A 621 -13.35 29.36 19.46
C TYR A 621 -12.61 28.11 18.98
N ILE A 622 -11.34 27.94 19.38
CA ILE A 622 -10.51 26.82 18.90
C ILE A 622 -10.31 25.69 19.94
N LYS A 623 -10.78 25.91 21.19
CA LYS A 623 -10.68 24.99 22.35
C LYS A 623 -9.23 24.69 22.74
N GLY A 624 -9.04 23.74 23.65
CA GLY A 624 -7.73 23.30 24.14
C GLY A 624 -6.94 22.43 23.15
N HIS A 625 -5.87 21.80 23.65
CA HIS A 625 -5.02 20.92 22.88
C HIS A 625 -5.76 19.67 22.41
N PHE A 626 -5.36 19.14 21.25
CA PHE A 626 -5.93 17.92 20.72
C PHE A 626 -5.37 16.69 21.45
N ASN A 627 -6.19 16.11 22.34
CA ASN A 627 -5.81 14.99 23.20
C ASN A 627 -6.87 13.85 23.17
N PRO A 628 -7.03 13.15 22.04
CA PRO A 628 -8.06 12.11 21.87
C PRO A 628 -7.83 10.87 22.76
N PHE A 629 -6.64 10.71 23.34
CA PHE A 629 -6.28 9.57 24.18
C PHE A 629 -6.20 9.90 25.67
N HIS A 630 -6.63 11.12 26.06
CA HIS A 630 -6.64 11.58 27.44
C HIS A 630 -5.30 11.37 28.15
N VAL A 631 -4.20 11.69 27.45
CA VAL A 631 -2.86 11.64 28.01
C VAL A 631 -2.78 12.59 29.20
N ASN A 632 -2.30 12.10 30.34
CA ASN A 632 -2.14 12.90 31.53
C ASN A 632 -0.85 13.72 31.46
N MET A 633 -0.99 15.01 31.17
CA MET A 633 0.12 15.97 31.03
C MET A 633 1.01 16.05 32.27
N THR A 634 0.48 15.81 33.48
CA THR A 634 1.31 15.87 34.71
C THR A 634 2.31 14.72 34.83
N SER A 635 2.12 13.67 34.03
CA SER A 635 3.02 12.52 33.93
C SER A 635 3.90 12.54 32.68
N SER A 636 3.69 13.50 31.78
CA SER A 636 4.50 13.64 30.57
C SER A 636 5.92 14.08 30.92
N PRO A 637 6.96 13.52 30.29
CA PRO A 637 8.34 13.96 30.52
C PRO A 637 8.56 15.40 30.09
N ALA A 638 9.67 16.00 30.51
CA ALA A 638 10.07 17.33 30.04
C ALA A 638 10.13 17.38 28.49
N PRO A 639 9.81 18.52 27.85
CA PRO A 639 9.79 18.66 26.40
C PRO A 639 11.04 18.10 25.70
N GLY A 640 10.86 17.36 24.61
CA GLY A 640 11.93 16.70 23.83
C GLY A 640 12.43 15.37 24.40
N ASN A 641 12.19 15.08 25.68
CA ASN A 641 12.78 13.92 26.35
C ASN A 641 11.92 12.65 26.27
N GLY A 642 10.60 12.76 26.20
CA GLY A 642 9.68 11.61 26.17
C GLY A 642 9.46 11.02 24.78
N THR A 643 8.71 9.92 24.72
CA THR A 643 8.26 9.30 23.47
C THR A 643 6.91 9.86 23.01
N ALA A 644 6.59 9.70 21.72
CA ALA A 644 5.38 10.28 21.12
C ALA A 644 4.08 9.90 21.85
N ASP A 645 4.00 8.68 22.41
CA ASP A 645 2.82 8.19 23.14
C ASP A 645 2.65 8.75 24.57
N GLN A 646 3.66 9.46 25.09
CA GLN A 646 3.65 10.08 26.42
C GLN A 646 3.14 11.53 26.42
N TYR A 647 2.92 12.11 25.25
CA TYR A 647 2.38 13.46 25.08
C TYR A 647 1.01 13.41 24.43
N GLU A 648 0.25 14.50 24.57
CA GLU A 648 -0.99 14.69 23.82
C GLU A 648 -0.69 14.60 22.32
N VAL A 649 -1.63 14.12 21.50
CA VAL A 649 -1.40 13.99 20.05
C VAL A 649 -0.99 15.34 19.45
N GLY A 650 -1.66 16.41 19.88
CA GLY A 650 -1.37 17.77 19.45
C GLY A 650 -0.20 18.46 20.15
N ASP A 651 0.48 17.87 21.12
CA ASP A 651 1.58 18.54 21.82
C ASP A 651 2.92 18.37 21.09
N ILE A 652 3.14 19.21 20.07
CA ILE A 652 4.33 19.13 19.22
C ILE A 652 5.58 19.61 19.96
N SER A 653 5.48 20.72 20.70
CA SER A 653 6.60 21.19 21.52
C SER A 653 7.00 20.22 22.63
N GLY A 654 6.05 19.53 23.26
CA GLY A 654 6.34 18.50 24.24
C GLY A 654 7.14 17.34 23.64
N LYS A 655 6.79 16.92 22.42
CA LYS A 655 7.50 15.83 21.72
C LYS A 655 8.89 16.24 21.22
N TYR A 656 9.03 17.45 20.68
CA TYR A 656 10.20 17.82 19.87
C TYR A 656 11.00 19.04 20.36
N GLY A 657 10.55 19.69 21.44
CA GLY A 657 11.24 20.83 22.06
C GLY A 657 10.45 22.14 22.00
N MET A 658 10.77 23.05 22.92
CA MET A 658 10.13 24.37 23.05
C MET A 658 10.75 25.39 22.09
N LEU A 659 10.02 26.47 21.78
CA LEU A 659 10.51 27.62 20.99
C LEU A 659 11.16 28.72 21.86
N THR A 660 11.34 28.46 23.16
CA THR A 660 11.87 29.45 24.11
C THR A 660 13.28 29.85 23.77
N ASN A 661 13.55 31.16 23.73
CA ASN A 661 14.83 31.77 23.34
C ASN A 661 15.22 31.59 21.86
N GLU A 662 14.33 31.07 21.02
CA GLU A 662 14.57 30.96 19.59
C GLU A 662 14.06 32.19 18.84
N ASN A 663 14.77 32.56 17.77
CA ASN A 663 14.34 33.59 16.82
C ASN A 663 13.74 32.98 15.54
N PHE A 664 14.21 31.78 15.17
CA PHE A 664 13.71 30.97 14.07
C PHE A 664 13.83 29.48 14.44
N LEU A 665 13.05 28.62 13.77
CA LEU A 665 13.16 27.16 13.86
C LEU A 665 13.08 26.60 12.44
N SER A 666 13.95 25.64 12.09
CA SER A 666 13.91 24.94 10.80
C SER A 666 14.32 23.49 11.01
N GLU A 667 13.34 22.61 11.25
CA GLU A 667 13.59 21.22 11.64
C GLU A 667 12.60 20.25 10.97
N ASP A 668 13.07 19.02 10.75
CA ASP A 668 12.28 17.90 10.24
C ASP A 668 12.15 16.82 11.32
N TYR A 669 10.93 16.35 11.56
CA TYR A 669 10.63 15.31 12.56
C TYR A 669 9.85 14.15 11.95
N ILE A 670 9.95 13.00 12.62
CA ILE A 670 9.19 11.78 12.33
C ILE A 670 8.32 11.46 13.55
N ASP A 671 6.99 11.40 13.36
CA ASP A 671 6.02 11.10 14.42
C ASP A 671 5.17 9.86 14.08
N PRO A 672 5.41 8.70 14.74
CA PRO A 672 4.58 7.52 14.53
C PRO A 672 3.20 7.61 15.22
N GLY A 673 2.93 8.69 15.96
CA GLY A 673 1.70 8.91 16.73
C GLY A 673 0.87 10.10 16.27
N LEU A 674 1.18 10.72 15.11
CA LEU A 674 0.46 11.88 14.57
C LEU A 674 -0.38 11.51 13.33
N PRO A 675 -1.66 11.16 13.47
CA PRO A 675 -2.51 10.73 12.35
C PRO A 675 -2.88 11.88 11.39
N LEU A 676 -2.80 11.64 10.07
CA LEU A 676 -3.34 12.55 9.03
C LEU A 676 -4.66 12.08 8.40
N SER A 677 -5.11 10.88 8.74
CA SER A 677 -6.37 10.29 8.27
C SER A 677 -7.11 9.60 9.42
N GLY A 678 -8.35 9.19 9.16
CA GLY A 678 -9.22 8.55 10.14
C GLY A 678 -9.73 9.52 11.22
N PRO A 679 -10.44 9.00 12.23
CA PRO A 679 -11.21 9.82 13.19
C PRO A 679 -10.37 10.77 14.05
N TYR A 680 -9.06 10.54 14.14
CA TYR A 680 -8.15 11.35 14.93
C TYR A 680 -7.25 12.26 14.09
N SER A 681 -7.51 12.40 12.79
CA SER A 681 -6.72 13.29 11.92
C SER A 681 -6.56 14.70 12.52
N ILE A 682 -5.37 15.25 12.38
CA ILE A 682 -5.07 16.65 12.71
C ILE A 682 -5.43 17.63 11.59
N LEU A 683 -5.81 17.14 10.41
CA LEU A 683 -6.20 18.00 9.30
C LEU A 683 -7.55 18.66 9.57
N GLY A 684 -7.67 19.92 9.16
CA GLY A 684 -8.83 20.76 9.46
C GLY A 684 -8.82 21.30 10.90
N ARG A 685 -7.78 21.04 11.69
CA ARG A 685 -7.57 21.66 13.01
C ARG A 685 -6.66 22.88 12.92
N SER A 686 -6.43 23.54 14.04
CA SER A 686 -5.52 24.69 14.12
C SER A 686 -4.23 24.36 14.85
N LEU A 687 -3.11 24.92 14.36
CA LEU A 687 -1.85 24.99 15.07
C LEU A 687 -1.77 26.33 15.80
N VAL A 688 -1.31 26.33 17.05
CA VAL A 688 -1.15 27.53 17.87
C VAL A 688 0.27 27.61 18.39
N ILE A 689 0.91 28.76 18.20
CA ILE A 689 2.13 29.16 18.90
C ILE A 689 1.73 29.95 20.13
N HIS A 690 2.28 29.61 21.29
CA HIS A 690 2.04 30.30 22.55
C HIS A 690 3.20 31.25 22.88
N TYR A 691 2.92 32.25 23.71
CA TYR A 691 3.95 33.00 24.42
C TYR A 691 4.58 32.14 25.52
N VAL A 692 5.75 32.55 26.04
CA VAL A 692 6.41 31.90 27.19
C VAL A 692 5.50 31.82 28.44
N ASN A 693 4.58 32.76 28.60
CA ASN A 693 3.60 32.75 29.70
C ASN A 693 2.39 31.81 29.46
N GLY A 694 2.36 31.09 28.33
CA GLY A 694 1.30 30.16 27.95
C GLY A 694 0.10 30.79 27.24
N SER A 695 -0.02 32.12 27.15
CA SER A 695 -1.09 32.75 26.38
C SER A 695 -0.88 32.53 24.87
N ARG A 696 -1.97 32.53 24.09
CA ARG A 696 -1.91 32.24 22.66
C ARG A 696 -1.36 33.43 21.90
N MET A 697 -0.32 33.20 21.10
CA MET A 697 0.38 34.24 20.34
C MET A 697 -0.15 34.34 18.92
N GLN A 698 -0.12 33.22 18.19
CA GLN A 698 -0.41 33.14 16.77
C GLN A 698 -1.05 31.79 16.49
N CYS A 699 -1.99 31.72 15.55
CA CYS A 699 -2.63 30.47 15.15
C CYS A 699 -2.89 30.42 13.64
N SER A 700 -2.83 29.22 13.06
CA SER A 700 -3.14 28.95 11.65
C SER A 700 -3.85 27.61 11.52
N ASN A 701 -4.73 27.45 10.52
CA ASN A 701 -5.34 26.15 10.25
C ASN A 701 -4.35 25.24 9.52
N ILE A 702 -4.31 23.97 9.90
CA ILE A 702 -3.60 22.91 9.18
C ILE A 702 -4.57 22.38 8.13
N LEU A 703 -4.46 22.88 6.90
CA LEU A 703 -5.38 22.53 5.83
C LEU A 703 -4.77 21.45 4.93
N PRO A 704 -5.58 20.49 4.46
CA PRO A 704 -5.15 19.55 3.43
C PRO A 704 -4.78 20.31 2.16
N GLN A 705 -3.62 20.01 1.60
CA GLN A 705 -3.14 20.62 0.37
C GLN A 705 -3.89 20.04 -0.83
N SER A 706 -4.27 20.89 -1.78
CA SER A 706 -4.84 20.41 -3.04
C SER A 706 -3.77 19.68 -3.86
N THR A 707 -4.14 18.55 -4.44
CA THR A 707 -3.30 17.82 -5.40
C THR A 707 -3.61 18.32 -6.81
N GLU A 708 -2.68 18.15 -7.75
CA GLU A 708 -2.88 18.63 -9.13
C GLU A 708 -4.03 17.94 -9.87
N ASP A 709 -4.34 16.70 -9.49
CA ASP A 709 -5.32 15.83 -10.12
C ASP A 709 -6.67 15.74 -9.39
N GLY A 710 -6.74 16.16 -8.12
CA GLY A 710 -7.93 16.05 -7.27
C GLY A 710 -8.74 17.35 -7.20
N GLU A 711 -10.06 17.23 -7.05
CA GLU A 711 -10.99 18.36 -6.94
C GLU A 711 -11.73 18.35 -5.61
N TRP A 712 -11.87 19.53 -4.99
CA TRP A 712 -12.64 19.68 -3.76
C TRP A 712 -14.13 19.79 -4.04
N LEU A 713 -14.92 19.02 -3.29
CA LEU A 713 -16.36 19.20 -3.16
C LEU A 713 -16.68 19.56 -1.72
N ARG A 714 -17.47 20.62 -1.51
CA ARG A 714 -18.05 20.91 -0.21
C ARG A 714 -19.55 20.71 -0.26
N ALA A 715 -20.13 20.41 0.90
CA ALA A 715 -21.57 20.35 1.06
C ALA A 715 -21.97 20.91 2.42
N GLU A 716 -23.21 21.41 2.51
CA GLU A 716 -23.74 21.95 3.75
C GLU A 716 -25.18 21.50 4.02
N ALA A 717 -25.47 21.28 5.31
CA ALA A 717 -26.81 21.06 5.83
C ALA A 717 -27.14 22.21 6.78
N VAL A 718 -28.08 23.08 6.39
CA VAL A 718 -28.43 24.30 7.13
C VAL A 718 -29.76 24.11 7.85
N PHE A 719 -29.75 24.29 9.17
CA PHE A 719 -30.93 24.22 10.04
C PHE A 719 -31.38 25.64 10.41
N THR A 720 -32.67 25.93 10.23
CA THR A 720 -33.27 27.25 10.49
C THR A 720 -34.44 27.21 11.47
N GLY A 721 -34.82 26.03 11.95
CA GLY A 721 -35.99 25.79 12.81
C GLY A 721 -35.69 25.84 14.30
N ARG A 722 -36.18 24.85 15.05
CA ARG A 722 -35.97 24.70 16.51
C ARG A 722 -34.50 24.63 16.88
N ILE A 723 -33.72 23.99 16.01
CA ILE A 723 -32.26 24.04 16.00
C ILE A 723 -31.82 24.96 14.85
N LYS A 724 -30.87 25.84 15.12
CA LYS A 724 -30.24 26.72 14.13
C LYS A 724 -28.76 26.39 13.99
N GLY A 725 -28.22 26.53 12.79
CA GLY A 725 -26.80 26.29 12.55
C GLY A 725 -26.56 25.53 11.26
N LYS A 726 -25.34 25.01 11.10
CA LYS A 726 -24.96 24.26 9.91
C LYS A 726 -24.00 23.11 10.22
N VAL A 727 -24.06 22.10 9.36
CA VAL A 727 -23.04 21.05 9.25
C VAL A 727 -22.36 21.21 7.90
N LEU A 728 -21.04 21.39 7.90
CA LEU A 728 -20.21 21.50 6.70
C LEU A 728 -19.46 20.20 6.46
N LEU A 729 -19.38 19.80 5.20
CA LEU A 729 -18.72 18.59 4.73
C LEU A 729 -17.71 19.00 3.65
N ALA A 730 -16.51 18.43 3.67
CA ALA A 730 -15.51 18.65 2.62
C ALA A 730 -14.78 17.35 2.28
N GLN A 731 -14.63 17.06 0.99
CA GLN A 731 -13.94 15.88 0.48
C GLN A 731 -13.20 16.22 -0.82
N GLN A 732 -11.99 15.70 -0.99
CA GLN A 732 -11.27 15.76 -2.25
C GLN A 732 -11.53 14.48 -3.05
N ILE A 733 -11.82 14.62 -4.34
CA ILE A 733 -12.24 13.53 -5.24
C ILE A 733 -11.24 13.42 -6.39
N PHE A 734 -10.84 12.20 -6.74
CA PHE A 734 -9.79 11.94 -7.72
C PHE A 734 -10.31 11.29 -9.01
N PRO A 735 -9.58 11.41 -10.13
CA PRO A 735 -10.01 10.89 -11.44
C PRO A 735 -10.15 9.37 -11.50
N ASP A 736 -9.43 8.64 -10.65
CA ASP A 736 -9.48 7.17 -10.56
C ASP A 736 -10.69 6.65 -9.75
N GLY A 737 -11.53 7.56 -9.24
CA GLY A 737 -12.72 7.26 -8.45
C GLY A 737 -12.45 7.10 -6.95
N SER A 738 -11.20 7.28 -6.50
CA SER A 738 -10.87 7.38 -5.08
C SER A 738 -11.25 8.76 -4.51
N ALA A 739 -11.23 8.87 -3.18
CA ALA A 739 -11.52 10.11 -2.46
C ALA A 739 -10.78 10.16 -1.13
N SER A 740 -10.51 11.37 -0.64
CA SER A 740 -10.02 11.59 0.72
C SER A 740 -11.09 11.25 1.76
N ASP A 741 -10.70 11.23 3.04
CA ASP A 741 -11.67 11.28 4.13
C ASP A 741 -12.51 12.58 4.06
N VAL A 742 -13.72 12.53 4.62
CA VAL A 742 -14.58 13.71 4.74
C VAL A 742 -14.31 14.42 6.05
N THR A 743 -13.98 15.70 5.97
CA THR A 743 -13.99 16.58 7.16
C THR A 743 -15.41 17.06 7.42
N ILE A 744 -15.88 16.94 8.67
CA ILE A 744 -17.22 17.33 9.09
C ILE A 744 -17.12 18.39 10.19
N GLU A 745 -17.56 19.61 9.92
CA GLU A 745 -17.66 20.67 10.92
C GLU A 745 -19.12 20.88 11.32
N VAL A 746 -19.42 20.74 12.61
CA VAL A 746 -20.77 20.91 13.18
C VAL A 746 -20.81 22.19 14.00
N ASP A 747 -21.74 23.09 13.70
CA ASP A 747 -22.02 24.30 14.48
C ASP A 747 -23.54 24.45 14.62
N LEU A 748 -24.10 23.87 15.69
CA LEU A 748 -25.53 23.83 15.97
C LEU A 748 -25.85 24.48 17.32
N LYS A 749 -27.00 25.15 17.41
CA LYS A 749 -27.49 25.77 18.65
C LYS A 749 -29.01 25.66 18.75
N ALA A 750 -29.49 25.51 19.98
CA ALA A 750 -30.92 25.63 20.27
C ALA A 750 -31.40 27.07 19.94
N ALA A 751 -32.55 27.16 19.28
CA ALA A 751 -33.24 28.43 19.01
C ALA A 751 -34.58 28.53 19.74
N ASP A 752 -35.12 27.41 20.21
CA ASP A 752 -36.35 27.31 20.96
C ASP A 752 -36.05 27.14 22.47
N MET A 753 -36.79 27.86 23.31
CA MET A 753 -36.64 27.81 24.76
C MET A 753 -36.90 26.42 25.33
N ALA A 754 -37.75 25.61 24.67
CA ALA A 754 -38.04 24.23 25.07
C ALA A 754 -36.83 23.28 24.94
N PHE A 755 -35.79 23.68 24.22
CA PHE A 755 -34.59 22.86 23.96
C PHE A 755 -33.31 23.46 24.57
N LEU A 756 -33.44 24.42 25.50
CA LEU A 756 -32.28 25.00 26.19
C LEU A 756 -31.58 24.00 27.12
N ASP A 757 -32.32 23.03 27.67
CA ASP A 757 -31.78 21.99 28.56
C ASP A 757 -31.24 20.77 27.80
N VAL A 758 -31.40 20.73 26.47
CA VAL A 758 -30.88 19.64 25.63
C VAL A 758 -29.45 20.00 25.20
N SER A 759 -28.47 19.23 25.64
CA SER A 759 -27.07 19.44 25.30
C SER A 759 -26.60 18.64 24.09
N GLU A 760 -27.26 17.52 23.79
CA GLU A 760 -26.83 16.54 22.80
C GLU A 760 -28.01 16.01 21.99
N LEU A 761 -27.77 15.76 20.70
CA LEU A 761 -28.77 15.23 19.77
C LEU A 761 -28.24 14.01 19.03
N GLN A 762 -29.12 13.05 18.78
CA GLN A 762 -28.88 11.97 17.83
C GLN A 762 -28.99 12.52 16.41
N TRP A 763 -28.25 11.96 15.48
CA TRP A 763 -28.18 12.47 14.12
C TRP A 763 -27.92 11.36 13.12
N TYR A 764 -28.64 11.42 12.00
CA TYR A 764 -28.66 10.37 10.98
C TYR A 764 -28.85 10.98 9.59
N ILE A 765 -28.30 10.34 8.58
CA ILE A 765 -28.58 10.66 7.17
C ILE A 765 -29.56 9.62 6.63
N GLN A 766 -30.63 10.06 5.97
CA GLN A 766 -31.69 9.19 5.44
C GLN A 766 -31.88 9.36 3.92
N GLU A 767 -32.43 8.32 3.28
CA GLU A 767 -32.61 8.24 1.82
C GLU A 767 -33.58 9.31 1.28
N ASN A 768 -34.79 9.44 1.86
CA ASN A 768 -35.85 10.30 1.35
C ASN A 768 -36.97 10.55 2.38
N SER A 769 -36.92 11.68 3.10
CA SER A 769 -38.13 12.33 3.61
C SER A 769 -37.83 13.76 4.07
N LEU A 770 -38.07 14.75 3.20
CA LEU A 770 -38.20 16.16 3.62
C LEU A 770 -39.40 16.38 4.56
N LEU A 771 -40.25 15.36 4.75
CA LEU A 771 -41.35 15.38 5.70
C LEU A 771 -40.87 15.17 7.15
N CYS A 772 -39.56 14.97 7.38
CA CYS A 772 -38.95 14.77 8.70
C CYS A 772 -39.70 13.71 9.56
N THR A 773 -40.09 12.58 8.94
CA THR A 773 -40.87 11.52 9.60
C THR A 773 -39.98 10.60 10.43
N GLU A 774 -40.48 10.12 11.57
CA GLU A 774 -39.74 9.28 12.55
C GLU A 774 -39.34 7.88 12.03
N ASP A 775 -39.92 7.41 10.92
CA ASP A 775 -39.83 6.01 10.47
C ASP A 775 -38.61 5.65 9.58
N GLY A 776 -37.59 6.51 9.51
CA GLY A 776 -36.49 6.33 8.55
C GLY A 776 -35.25 5.65 9.14
N GLU A 777 -34.86 4.51 8.60
CA GLU A 777 -33.56 3.89 8.89
C GLU A 777 -32.39 4.73 8.33
N PRO A 778 -31.23 4.76 9.01
CA PRO A 778 -29.99 5.29 8.47
C PRO A 778 -29.70 4.80 7.05
N TYR A 779 -29.28 5.71 6.19
CA TYR A 779 -28.91 5.44 4.81
C TYR A 779 -27.85 4.33 4.74
N ASN A 780 -28.20 3.19 4.16
CA ASN A 780 -27.39 1.98 4.16
C ASN A 780 -27.26 1.39 2.75
N PRO A 781 -26.58 2.09 1.81
CA PRO A 781 -26.46 1.64 0.43
C PRO A 781 -25.64 0.35 0.27
N TYR A 782 -24.84 0.03 1.29
CA TYR A 782 -23.97 -1.15 1.29
C TYR A 782 -24.56 -2.35 2.03
N GLU A 783 -25.83 -2.29 2.43
CA GLU A 783 -26.51 -3.41 3.08
C GLU A 783 -25.75 -3.93 4.32
N ILE A 784 -25.14 -3.01 5.09
CA ILE A 784 -24.46 -3.34 6.34
C ILE A 784 -25.50 -3.95 7.29
N PHE A 785 -25.13 -5.09 7.88
CA PHE A 785 -26.00 -5.81 8.79
C PHE A 785 -26.13 -5.07 10.13
N ARG A 786 -27.37 -4.78 10.55
CA ARG A 786 -27.67 -3.94 11.73
C ARG A 786 -28.41 -4.66 12.86
N ASP A 787 -28.45 -5.99 12.81
CA ASP A 787 -29.06 -6.83 13.87
C ASP A 787 -28.08 -6.95 15.09
N PRO A 788 -28.36 -7.76 16.13
CA PRO A 788 -27.56 -7.79 17.36
C PRO A 788 -26.05 -7.95 17.12
N GLY A 789 -25.26 -7.07 17.75
CA GLY A 789 -23.81 -6.99 17.59
C GLY A 789 -23.35 -5.76 16.80
N TYR A 790 -24.24 -5.11 16.05
CA TYR A 790 -23.93 -3.89 15.29
C TYR A 790 -23.30 -2.78 16.16
N GLU A 791 -23.89 -2.46 17.32
CA GLU A 791 -23.38 -1.43 18.25
C GLU A 791 -21.95 -1.70 18.76
N SER A 792 -21.51 -2.97 18.73
CA SER A 792 -20.17 -3.37 19.14
C SER A 792 -19.14 -3.42 18.00
N SER A 793 -19.62 -3.33 16.74
CA SER A 793 -18.82 -3.41 15.52
C SER A 793 -18.71 -2.05 14.81
N CYS A 794 -19.82 -1.32 14.72
CA CYS A 794 -19.83 0.06 14.25
C CYS A 794 -19.25 0.99 15.31
N SER A 795 -18.25 1.77 14.93
CA SER A 795 -17.62 2.77 15.79
C SER A 795 -16.81 3.77 14.94
N PRO A 796 -16.36 4.91 15.52
CA PRO A 796 -15.52 5.89 14.82
C PRO A 796 -14.26 5.30 14.21
N VAL A 797 -13.69 4.26 14.85
CA VAL A 797 -12.42 3.64 14.44
C VAL A 797 -12.60 2.41 13.55
N TYR A 798 -13.85 2.03 13.28
CA TYR A 798 -14.26 0.97 12.35
C TYR A 798 -15.46 1.43 11.47
N PRO A 799 -15.35 2.55 10.75
CA PRO A 799 -16.48 3.17 10.05
C PRO A 799 -17.02 2.35 8.87
N LEU A 800 -16.25 1.37 8.36
CA LEU A 800 -16.70 0.44 7.33
C LEU A 800 -17.70 -0.60 7.87
N HIS A 801 -17.75 -0.82 9.19
CA HIS A 801 -18.78 -1.65 9.84
C HIS A 801 -20.06 -0.87 10.16
N CYS A 802 -20.12 0.42 9.80
CA CYS A 802 -21.29 1.27 10.04
C CYS A 802 -22.09 1.46 8.76
N ALA A 803 -23.42 1.57 8.89
CA ALA A 803 -24.23 2.13 7.82
C ALA A 803 -23.77 3.57 7.50
N VAL A 804 -23.76 3.94 6.23
CA VAL A 804 -23.23 5.22 5.75
C VAL A 804 -23.87 6.41 6.46
N GLY A 805 -25.19 6.36 6.70
CA GLY A 805 -25.94 7.41 7.36
C GLY A 805 -25.99 7.33 8.88
N ASP A 806 -25.33 6.38 9.53
CA ASP A 806 -25.30 6.28 10.99
C ASP A 806 -24.24 7.20 11.60
N MET A 807 -24.58 8.48 11.71
CA MET A 807 -23.65 9.50 12.23
C MET A 807 -23.47 9.37 13.75
N LEU A 808 -24.50 8.93 14.48
CA LEU A 808 -24.41 8.66 15.91
C LEU A 808 -23.39 7.54 16.19
N GLY A 809 -23.49 6.40 15.52
CA GLY A 809 -22.56 5.28 15.72
C GLY A 809 -21.12 5.62 15.31
N LYS A 810 -20.95 6.41 14.24
CA LYS A 810 -19.63 6.82 13.73
C LYS A 810 -18.97 7.95 14.51
N HIS A 811 -19.72 8.87 15.09
CA HIS A 811 -19.15 10.13 15.63
C HIS A 811 -19.63 10.47 17.05
N GLY A 812 -20.55 9.71 17.62
CA GLY A 812 -21.26 10.08 18.84
C GLY A 812 -22.33 11.16 18.59
N PRO A 813 -22.99 11.66 19.62
CA PRO A 813 -24.06 12.66 19.47
C PRO A 813 -23.52 14.04 19.05
N ALA A 814 -24.37 14.82 18.37
CA ALA A 814 -24.08 16.20 18.03
C ALA A 814 -24.37 17.10 19.24
N THR A 815 -23.39 17.88 19.68
CA THR A 815 -23.49 18.79 20.82
C THR A 815 -24.08 20.13 20.40
N LEU A 816 -25.00 20.67 21.18
CA LEU A 816 -25.59 21.99 20.96
C LEU A 816 -24.79 23.09 21.68
N GLY A 817 -24.66 24.24 21.03
CA GLY A 817 -23.95 25.42 21.54
C GLY A 817 -22.42 25.31 21.48
N GLN A 818 -21.88 24.20 20.99
CA GLN A 818 -20.45 23.97 20.82
C GLN A 818 -20.14 23.49 19.40
N ARG A 819 -19.07 24.03 18.82
CA ARG A 819 -18.54 23.53 17.55
C ARG A 819 -17.85 22.18 17.75
N GLN A 820 -18.00 21.28 16.78
CA GLN A 820 -17.33 19.98 16.73
C GLN A 820 -16.67 19.77 15.36
N LEU A 821 -15.59 18.99 15.34
CA LEU A 821 -14.89 18.60 14.12
C LEU A 821 -14.70 17.08 14.12
N PHE A 822 -15.16 16.43 13.06
CA PHE A 822 -15.01 14.99 12.83
C PHE A 822 -14.33 14.70 11.49
N THR A 823 -13.86 13.47 11.34
CA THR A 823 -13.32 12.93 10.09
C THR A 823 -13.95 11.57 9.83
N ASP A 824 -14.47 11.36 8.62
CA ASP A 824 -15.20 10.14 8.24
C ASP A 824 -14.64 9.56 6.94
N SER A 825 -14.13 8.32 7.01
CA SER A 825 -13.57 7.61 5.86
C SER A 825 -14.60 6.79 5.07
N ASN A 826 -15.87 6.80 5.47
CA ASN A 826 -16.96 6.07 4.82
C ASN A 826 -18.23 6.94 4.67
N LEU A 827 -18.07 8.14 4.12
CA LEU A 827 -19.16 9.08 3.85
C LEU A 827 -19.03 9.72 2.45
N PRO A 828 -19.31 8.99 1.36
CA PRO A 828 -19.07 9.49 0.00
C PRO A 828 -19.90 10.76 -0.31
N LEU A 829 -19.26 11.84 -0.75
CA LEU A 829 -19.95 13.04 -1.25
C LEU A 829 -20.26 12.97 -2.75
N THR A 830 -19.74 11.99 -3.47
CA THR A 830 -19.92 11.81 -4.92
C THR A 830 -20.22 10.36 -5.29
N GLY A 831 -20.50 10.15 -6.58
CA GLY A 831 -20.78 8.83 -7.13
C GLY A 831 -22.16 8.29 -6.74
N ASP A 832 -22.38 7.02 -7.04
CA ASP A 832 -23.70 6.37 -6.95
C ASP A 832 -24.27 6.30 -5.52
N PHE A 833 -23.39 6.32 -4.52
CA PHE A 833 -23.76 6.19 -3.12
C PHE A 833 -23.65 7.50 -2.35
N THR A 834 -23.54 8.64 -3.05
CA THR A 834 -23.40 9.97 -2.45
C THR A 834 -24.42 10.26 -1.34
N VAL A 835 -23.98 10.95 -0.29
CA VAL A 835 -24.86 11.56 0.72
C VAL A 835 -25.31 12.98 0.34
N ALA A 836 -24.71 13.59 -0.68
CA ALA A 836 -25.19 14.86 -1.22
C ALA A 836 -26.61 14.66 -1.81
N GLY A 837 -27.49 15.61 -1.55
CA GLY A 837 -28.91 15.51 -1.91
C GLY A 837 -29.76 14.65 -0.96
N ARG A 838 -29.18 14.12 0.12
CA ARG A 838 -29.91 13.37 1.17
C ARG A 838 -30.25 14.25 2.36
N VAL A 839 -31.10 13.74 3.25
CA VAL A 839 -31.57 14.48 4.42
C VAL A 839 -30.71 14.14 5.63
N LEU A 840 -30.14 15.16 6.27
CA LEU A 840 -29.56 15.07 7.61
C LEU A 840 -30.66 15.38 8.63
N MET A 841 -30.90 14.45 9.54
CA MET A 841 -31.92 14.50 10.57
C MET A 841 -31.30 14.60 11.95
N LEU A 842 -31.91 15.39 12.83
CA LEU A 842 -31.58 15.56 14.25
C LEU A 842 -32.74 15.06 15.11
N GLN A 843 -32.44 14.28 16.13
CA GLN A 843 -33.40 13.66 17.04
C GLN A 843 -33.02 13.87 18.51
N ASN A 844 -34.03 14.03 19.35
CA ASN A 844 -33.92 13.98 20.81
C ASN A 844 -34.74 12.79 21.33
N GLY A 845 -34.09 11.66 21.58
CA GLY A 845 -34.79 10.40 21.75
C GLY A 845 -35.52 10.03 20.45
N SER A 846 -36.82 9.74 20.52
CA SER A 846 -37.61 9.47 19.32
C SER A 846 -38.03 10.73 18.56
N GLU A 847 -38.02 11.91 19.19
CA GLU A 847 -38.57 13.13 18.62
C GLU A 847 -37.62 13.74 17.58
N VAL A 848 -38.11 13.97 16.34
CA VAL A 848 -37.35 14.69 15.31
C VAL A 848 -37.39 16.20 15.56
N VAL A 849 -36.25 16.78 15.94
CA VAL A 849 -36.13 18.21 16.28
C VAL A 849 -35.78 19.09 15.08
N GLY A 850 -35.23 18.50 14.01
CA GLY A 850 -35.00 19.18 12.74
C GLY A 850 -34.47 18.24 11.66
N CYS A 851 -34.75 18.56 10.40
CA CYS A 851 -34.14 17.87 9.27
C CYS A 851 -33.88 18.85 8.12
N THR A 852 -32.85 18.60 7.30
CA THR A 852 -32.51 19.46 6.15
C THR A 852 -31.71 18.69 5.10
N LEU A 853 -31.70 19.18 3.86
CA LEU A 853 -30.91 18.57 2.78
C LEU A 853 -29.43 18.92 2.92
N ILE A 854 -28.58 17.92 2.67
CA ILE A 854 -27.15 18.12 2.42
C ILE A 854 -27.01 18.64 0.98
N ARG A 855 -26.69 19.92 0.83
CA ARG A 855 -26.54 20.58 -0.47
C ARG A 855 -25.06 20.74 -0.84
N PRO A 856 -24.61 20.25 -2.00
CA PRO A 856 -23.27 20.54 -2.47
C PRO A 856 -23.13 22.04 -2.79
N ASP A 857 -21.92 22.57 -2.70
CA ASP A 857 -21.59 23.98 -2.99
C ASP A 857 -21.45 24.28 -4.49
N VAL A 858 -22.00 23.40 -5.33
CA VAL A 858 -22.07 23.51 -6.79
C VAL A 858 -23.52 23.51 -7.29
N PRO A 859 -23.81 24.09 -8.46
CA PRO A 859 -25.16 24.11 -9.01
C PRO A 859 -25.72 22.69 -9.26
N ILE A 860 -26.90 22.42 -8.70
CA ILE A 860 -27.67 21.21 -9.02
C ILE A 860 -28.53 21.49 -10.25
N THR A 861 -28.38 20.65 -11.28
CA THR A 861 -29.12 20.74 -12.54
C THR A 861 -30.18 19.65 -12.61
N GLU A 862 -31.40 20.03 -12.96
CA GLU A 862 -32.53 19.12 -13.16
C GLU A 862 -32.68 18.74 -14.63
N LEU A 863 -32.79 17.44 -14.89
CA LEU A 863 -33.04 16.87 -16.22
C LEU A 863 -34.35 16.07 -16.21
N ILE A 864 -35.22 16.34 -17.19
CA ILE A 864 -36.49 15.65 -17.38
C ILE A 864 -36.53 15.09 -18.80
N TYR A 865 -36.53 13.77 -18.95
CA TYR A 865 -36.48 13.10 -20.25
C TYR A 865 -37.49 11.96 -20.33
N HIS A 866 -37.74 11.45 -21.54
CA HIS A 866 -38.65 10.32 -21.74
C HIS A 866 -38.07 9.04 -21.13
N GLN A 867 -38.91 8.23 -20.48
CA GLN A 867 -38.46 6.98 -19.88
C GLN A 867 -37.96 6.02 -20.97
N LEU A 868 -36.71 5.59 -20.83
CA LEU A 868 -36.07 4.63 -21.73
C LEU A 868 -36.19 3.22 -21.15
N HIS A 869 -36.49 2.23 -22.01
CA HIS A 869 -36.57 0.82 -21.61
C HIS A 869 -35.21 0.26 -21.16
N THR A 870 -34.12 0.74 -21.74
CA THR A 870 -32.74 0.36 -21.40
C THR A 870 -31.87 1.63 -21.30
N SER A 871 -31.70 2.15 -20.09
CA SER A 871 -30.79 3.27 -19.83
C SER A 871 -29.82 2.93 -18.72
N SER A 872 -28.54 3.19 -18.95
CA SER A 872 -27.49 3.11 -17.93
C SER A 872 -27.17 4.49 -17.36
N ARG A 873 -26.80 4.54 -16.07
CA ARG A 873 -26.28 5.77 -15.43
C ARG A 873 -24.99 6.23 -16.08
N TYR A 874 -24.14 5.29 -16.52
CA TYR A 874 -22.95 5.58 -17.31
C TYR A 874 -23.29 6.34 -18.59
N GLU A 875 -24.25 5.85 -19.38
CA GLU A 875 -24.60 6.51 -20.65
C GLU A 875 -25.07 7.95 -20.43
N LEU A 876 -25.85 8.19 -19.37
CA LEU A 876 -26.29 9.53 -19.01
C LEU A 876 -25.11 10.41 -18.60
N ARG A 877 -24.24 9.93 -17.71
CA ARG A 877 -23.03 10.67 -17.31
C ARG A 877 -22.10 10.92 -18.50
N ASN A 878 -21.94 9.94 -19.39
CA ASN A 878 -21.14 10.07 -20.59
C ASN A 878 -21.73 11.08 -21.57
N ALA A 879 -23.06 11.10 -21.76
CA ALA A 879 -23.71 12.12 -22.59
C ALA A 879 -23.49 13.53 -22.03
N ILE A 880 -23.62 13.70 -20.71
CA ILE A 880 -23.34 14.98 -20.03
C ILE A 880 -21.86 15.36 -20.18
N SER A 881 -20.95 14.39 -19.97
CA SER A 881 -19.50 14.54 -20.12
C SER A 881 -19.10 15.02 -21.51
N GLN A 882 -19.62 14.38 -22.56
CA GLN A 882 -19.37 14.73 -23.96
C GLN A 882 -19.94 16.12 -24.30
N ALA A 883 -21.16 16.43 -23.84
CA ALA A 883 -21.79 17.73 -24.10
C ALA A 883 -21.06 18.90 -23.42
N LEU A 884 -20.50 18.68 -22.22
CA LEU A 884 -19.77 19.71 -21.48
C LEU A 884 -18.27 19.75 -21.81
N GLN A 885 -17.72 18.69 -22.42
CA GLN A 885 -16.30 18.44 -22.63
C GLN A 885 -15.51 18.37 -21.31
N ILE A 886 -16.04 17.58 -20.37
CA ILE A 886 -15.42 17.37 -19.05
C ILE A 886 -15.27 15.88 -18.76
N PRO A 887 -14.34 15.46 -17.88
CA PRO A 887 -14.23 14.08 -17.47
C PRO A 887 -15.50 13.53 -16.81
N ILE A 888 -15.84 12.27 -17.10
CA ILE A 888 -17.06 11.63 -16.60
C ILE A 888 -17.11 11.51 -15.07
N TRP A 889 -15.96 11.36 -14.41
CA TRP A 889 -15.86 11.21 -12.95
C TRP A 889 -16.34 12.47 -12.19
N LYS A 890 -16.32 13.64 -12.83
CA LYS A 890 -16.80 14.89 -12.22
C LYS A 890 -18.32 14.94 -12.08
N ILE A 891 -19.06 14.03 -12.71
CA ILE A 891 -20.52 14.06 -12.81
C ILE A 891 -21.13 13.11 -11.80
N THR A 892 -21.87 13.65 -10.84
CA THR A 892 -22.63 12.87 -9.86
C THR A 892 -24.11 13.01 -10.12
N LEU A 893 -24.80 11.87 -10.28
CA LEU A 893 -26.26 11.81 -10.35
C LEU A 893 -26.81 11.74 -8.92
N LEU A 894 -27.71 12.64 -8.58
CA LEU A 894 -28.36 12.64 -7.28
C LEU A 894 -29.49 11.58 -7.23
N PRO A 895 -29.84 11.09 -6.03
CA PRO A 895 -30.98 10.19 -5.82
C PRO A 895 -32.28 10.73 -6.41
N LYS A 896 -33.26 9.84 -6.65
CA LYS A 896 -34.53 10.16 -7.35
C LYS A 896 -35.13 11.48 -6.83
N ALA A 897 -35.47 12.38 -7.76
CA ALA A 897 -36.15 13.61 -7.40
C ALA A 897 -37.45 13.32 -6.63
N PRO A 898 -37.77 14.11 -5.59
CA PRO A 898 -38.88 13.83 -4.66
C PRO A 898 -40.29 14.08 -5.23
N VAL A 899 -40.54 13.88 -6.52
CA VAL A 899 -41.87 14.09 -7.11
C VAL A 899 -42.12 13.04 -8.21
N LYS A 900 -43.23 12.29 -8.10
CA LYS A 900 -43.78 11.48 -9.20
C LYS A 900 -43.94 12.41 -10.41
N SER A 901 -43.32 12.09 -11.54
CA SER A 901 -43.57 12.82 -12.79
C SER A 901 -45.08 12.85 -13.05
N LEU A 902 -45.61 14.01 -13.46
CA LEU A 902 -47.04 14.17 -13.81
C LEU A 902 -47.50 13.18 -14.89
N HIS A 903 -46.56 12.64 -15.68
CA HIS A 903 -46.79 11.60 -16.70
C HIS A 903 -45.94 10.34 -16.42
N SER A 904 -46.57 9.16 -16.49
CA SER A 904 -45.92 7.86 -16.27
C SER A 904 -44.80 7.52 -17.25
N SER A 905 -44.66 8.29 -18.34
CA SER A 905 -43.66 8.10 -19.39
C SER A 905 -42.41 9.00 -19.27
N CYS A 906 -42.28 9.79 -18.20
CA CYS A 906 -41.17 10.74 -18.04
C CYS A 906 -40.33 10.43 -16.79
N LYS A 907 -39.01 10.58 -16.88
CA LYS A 907 -38.05 10.32 -15.79
C LYS A 907 -37.36 11.64 -15.43
N LYS A 908 -37.38 11.97 -14.13
CA LYS A 908 -36.70 13.13 -13.55
C LYS A 908 -35.39 12.69 -12.87
N ARG A 909 -34.31 13.43 -13.13
CA ARG A 909 -32.97 13.20 -12.57
C ARG A 909 -32.28 14.52 -12.27
N ASN A 910 -31.69 14.62 -11.09
CA ASN A 910 -30.85 15.75 -10.73
C ASN A 910 -29.39 15.31 -10.79
N PHE A 911 -28.50 16.22 -11.16
CA PHE A 911 -27.06 15.97 -11.16
C PHE A 911 -26.30 17.24 -10.80
N PHE A 912 -25.04 17.08 -10.40
CA PHE A 912 -24.11 18.19 -10.27
C PHE A 912 -22.76 17.80 -10.89
N VAL A 913 -21.94 18.82 -11.13
CA VAL A 913 -20.59 18.65 -11.68
C VAL A 913 -19.59 19.33 -10.75
N ILE A 914 -18.62 18.56 -10.26
CA ILE A 914 -17.58 19.05 -9.34
C ILE A 914 -16.72 20.10 -10.06
N GLY A 915 -16.44 21.22 -9.37
CA GLY A 915 -15.63 22.32 -9.90
C GLY A 915 -16.26 23.09 -11.06
N TYR A 916 -17.58 22.95 -11.29
CA TYR A 916 -18.25 23.54 -12.45
C TYR A 916 -19.42 24.45 -12.06
N ASN A 917 -19.27 25.74 -12.31
CA ASN A 917 -20.23 26.78 -11.88
C ASN A 917 -20.99 27.48 -13.02
N ASP A 918 -20.77 27.11 -14.29
CA ASP A 918 -21.46 27.74 -15.43
C ASP A 918 -22.88 27.20 -15.60
N THR A 919 -23.82 27.84 -14.91
CA THR A 919 -25.25 27.48 -14.94
C THR A 919 -25.87 27.66 -16.33
N LYS A 920 -25.43 28.64 -17.12
CA LYS A 920 -25.96 28.85 -18.49
C LYS A 920 -25.56 27.69 -19.40
N LYS A 921 -24.32 27.23 -19.31
CA LYS A 921 -23.85 26.08 -20.09
C LYS A 921 -24.54 24.79 -19.64
N LEU A 922 -24.73 24.58 -18.33
CA LEU A 922 -25.49 23.44 -17.79
C LEU A 922 -26.95 23.40 -18.30
N GLU A 923 -27.62 24.53 -18.37
CA GLU A 923 -28.97 24.60 -18.96
C GLU A 923 -28.95 24.35 -20.48
N SER A 924 -27.97 24.92 -21.20
CA SER A 924 -27.89 24.81 -22.66
C SER A 924 -27.65 23.39 -23.19
N ILE A 925 -27.10 22.49 -22.37
CA ILE A 925 -26.83 21.11 -22.78
C ILE A 925 -28.07 20.22 -22.68
N LYS A 926 -29.12 20.61 -21.93
CA LYS A 926 -30.28 19.75 -21.65
C LYS A 926 -30.99 19.26 -22.91
N ASP A 927 -30.97 20.04 -23.99
CA ASP A 927 -31.57 19.67 -25.27
C ASP A 927 -30.60 18.91 -26.20
N LYS A 928 -29.33 18.76 -25.79
CA LYS A 928 -28.21 18.21 -26.59
C LYS A 928 -27.67 16.88 -26.05
N LEU A 929 -28.46 16.15 -25.25
CA LEU A 929 -28.06 14.86 -24.64
C LEU A 929 -28.57 13.63 -25.40
N GLY A 930 -28.95 13.80 -26.67
CA GLY A 930 -29.46 12.71 -27.52
C GLY A 930 -30.73 12.09 -26.94
N LYS A 931 -30.70 10.79 -26.63
CA LYS A 931 -31.84 10.07 -26.04
C LYS A 931 -32.24 10.55 -24.64
N PHE A 932 -31.37 11.32 -23.97
CA PHE A 932 -31.62 11.94 -22.67
C PHE A 932 -31.99 13.42 -22.76
N SER A 933 -32.16 13.97 -23.97
CA SER A 933 -32.55 15.36 -24.13
C SER A 933 -33.91 15.65 -23.50
N SER A 934 -34.06 16.86 -22.97
CA SER A 934 -35.35 17.32 -22.46
C SER A 934 -36.43 17.23 -23.53
N SER A 935 -37.57 16.65 -23.15
CA SER A 935 -38.70 16.46 -24.08
C SER A 935 -39.82 17.44 -23.79
N ALA A 936 -40.33 18.11 -24.84
CA ALA A 936 -41.53 18.95 -24.75
C ALA A 936 -42.79 18.17 -24.33
N LEU A 937 -42.79 16.83 -24.51
CA LEU A 937 -43.84 15.94 -23.99
C LEU A 937 -43.78 15.76 -22.46
N CYS A 938 -42.67 16.17 -21.84
CA CYS A 938 -42.41 16.03 -20.40
C CYS A 938 -42.27 17.39 -19.68
N SER A 939 -42.49 18.52 -20.36
CA SER A 939 -42.47 19.86 -19.76
C SER A 939 -43.84 20.27 -19.22
N ASP A 940 -43.87 20.96 -18.07
CA ASP A 940 -45.10 21.48 -17.47
C ASP A 940 -45.84 22.42 -18.43
N GLY A 941 -47.09 22.06 -18.74
CA GLY A 941 -48.14 23.01 -19.10
C GLY A 941 -47.90 23.91 -20.31
N THR A 942 -47.93 23.35 -21.52
CA THR A 942 -48.82 23.95 -22.52
C THR A 942 -49.83 22.90 -22.92
N ALA A 943 -51.08 23.10 -22.51
CA ALA A 943 -52.19 22.55 -23.26
C ALA A 943 -51.91 22.91 -24.71
N LEU A 944 -51.71 21.89 -25.56
CA LEU A 944 -51.95 22.02 -26.98
C LEU A 944 -53.40 22.48 -27.09
N THR A 945 -53.62 23.80 -27.05
CA THR A 945 -54.75 24.41 -27.70
C THR A 945 -54.55 24.06 -29.15
N VAL A 946 -55.15 22.93 -29.53
CA VAL A 946 -55.40 22.61 -30.92
C VAL A 946 -56.23 23.77 -31.42
N THR A 947 -55.56 24.75 -32.03
CA THR A 947 -56.26 25.73 -32.83
C THR A 947 -56.95 24.95 -33.94
N PRO A 948 -58.27 25.09 -34.11
CA PRO A 948 -59.02 24.35 -35.13
C PRO A 948 -58.76 25.00 -36.49
N SER A 949 -57.53 24.91 -36.98
CA SER A 949 -57.14 25.37 -38.32
C SER A 949 -56.63 24.25 -39.21
N LYS A 950 -56.47 23.02 -38.68
CA LYS A 950 -56.07 21.83 -39.45
C LYS A 950 -57.15 20.74 -39.59
N LEU A 951 -58.34 20.90 -39.00
CA LEU A 951 -59.50 20.05 -39.31
C LEU A 951 -60.32 20.54 -40.51
N PHE A 952 -60.15 21.80 -40.94
CA PHE A 952 -60.89 22.34 -42.09
C PHE A 952 -60.31 21.88 -43.45
N CYS A 953 -59.01 21.57 -43.52
CA CYS A 953 -58.41 21.01 -44.74
C CYS A 953 -58.73 19.53 -44.97
N LEU A 954 -59.10 18.78 -43.93
CA LEU A 954 -59.46 17.36 -44.08
C LEU A 954 -60.91 17.17 -44.56
N TRP A 955 -61.80 18.14 -44.27
CA TRP A 955 -63.19 18.10 -44.74
C TRP A 955 -63.34 18.51 -46.20
N ILE A 956 -62.49 19.40 -46.72
CA ILE A 956 -62.55 19.81 -48.14
C ILE A 956 -62.01 18.70 -49.08
N LEU A 957 -61.08 17.86 -48.61
CA LEU A 957 -60.56 16.72 -49.37
C LEU A 957 -61.52 15.51 -49.40
N LEU A 958 -62.39 15.37 -48.41
CA LEU A 958 -63.39 14.29 -48.34
C LEU A 958 -64.66 14.57 -49.15
N VAL A 959 -64.99 15.84 -49.41
CA VAL A 959 -66.14 16.22 -50.28
C VAL A 959 -65.78 16.12 -51.77
N PHE A 960 -64.50 16.23 -52.15
CA PHE A 960 -64.07 16.05 -53.54
C PHE A 960 -64.06 14.58 -54.02
N PHE A 961 -64.04 13.62 -53.09
CA PHE A 961 -64.08 12.18 -53.41
C PHE A 961 -65.49 11.56 -53.40
N MET A 962 -66.52 12.35 -53.10
CA MET A 962 -67.94 11.90 -53.12
C MET A 962 -68.74 12.48 -54.29
N LEU A 963 -68.09 13.22 -55.20
CA LEU A 963 -68.63 13.65 -56.49
C LEU A 963 -67.59 13.40 -57.59
N SER A 964 -67.33 12.13 -57.85
CA SER A 964 -66.73 11.57 -59.08
C SER A 964 -67.09 10.10 -59.18
#